data_AF-A0A8J3MSE2-F1
#
_entry.id   AF-A0A8J3MSE2-F1
#
_cell.length_a   1.000
_cell.length_b   1.000
_cell.length_c   1.000
_cell.angle_alpha   90.00
_cell.angle_beta   90.00
_cell.angle_gamma   90.00
#
_symmetry.space_group_name_H-M   'P 1'
#
loop_
_entity.id
_entity.type
_entity.pdbx_description
1 polymer ?
#
loop_
_entity_poly.entity_id
_entity_poly.type
_entity_poly.pdbx_seq_one_letter_code
_entity_poly.pdbx_strand_id
1 'polypeptide(L)'
;MRAQVFELRRRVIQQPTNAASLLHYLQEQDLEEGKRYLREHKAEFGDPAIIGPWLREESLKFLHTQPSIALKLADLLIFYGLHVEHPASYALGMLSRGSNLVNRGYYQAALKCLDEGGETLRTLGDELNWARSRIVWIIACAWLGDVEAALKEADRAREVFLRLEAYYWSCALDINTAVICKYAGRYQQALELYDRVLQTYPLLKDSDPNLIRHSIAIAENNKATNLALLGRFEESSRRLVQAQRSFETLGDMRSVLKCELNLASNQYVQGYYGSALRHYYNARDMYRQHNFEHPLMLSEMLQQMALCFSKLNRVNDACQLAAQAVETVKSAGEAASADKVEPLREYAMILMSTGQLNEALEVLAEAEDVLASDTFTYLTATTRLRRAEILIKQGLFESGYALAQEIRNYCEDQGLVALSLRARIVMVEALIGLVRLGEEQEQRLQLAEELCRPLIVMAQQHNLQDIAYRSRHLLGRMAQARGDKQRAIRYLHSAIGHIEHVLNDLVYDLSPTFLRTAWEVYEDMISLQLQQGHAELAFHYLERARSIALRQYLRTSDGEQQKDGKQAKIFEEARRAKGASVLQREYELTLWQGKYHSYSALLSTPEAELVEPIEREQIEAELKLCEAKITELFEWLHLLRTDVSVARLPKERSQRERSPISKVEVAPLRDALSNNQTLLAYYIHQDSLIIFALTREKLYVYEQAGQIAQLEQTLLLLHAHLQPGGWPDAQHPPISKHVDCSKGSIACL
;
A
#
# COMPACT_ATOMS: atom_id res chain seq x y z
N MET A 1 -21.47 -6.34 46.59
CA MET A 1 -20.99 -5.54 45.45
C MET A 1 -19.47 -5.50 45.31
N ARG A 2 -18.68 -4.86 46.19
CA ARG A 2 -17.20 -4.94 46.12
C ARG A 2 -16.68 -6.39 46.16
N ALA A 3 -17.26 -7.26 46.96
CA ALA A 3 -16.91 -8.69 47.01
C ALA A 3 -17.31 -9.49 45.74
N GLN A 4 -18.37 -9.10 45.04
CA GLN A 4 -18.78 -9.71 43.76
C GLN A 4 -17.86 -9.27 42.62
N VAL A 5 -17.48 -7.99 42.60
CA VAL A 5 -16.47 -7.46 41.68
C VAL A 5 -15.08 -8.03 42.02
N PHE A 6 -14.78 -8.26 43.30
CA PHE A 6 -13.56 -8.93 43.74
C PHE A 6 -13.55 -10.43 43.39
N GLU A 7 -14.68 -11.15 43.49
CA GLU A 7 -14.80 -12.54 43.00
C GLU A 7 -14.74 -12.62 41.47
N LEU A 8 -15.35 -11.67 40.75
CA LEU A 8 -15.25 -11.56 39.29
C LEU A 8 -13.82 -11.19 38.83
N ARG A 9 -13.07 -10.40 39.63
CA ARG A 9 -11.66 -10.04 39.37
C ARG A 9 -10.66 -11.13 39.81
N ARG A 10 -11.00 -11.96 40.82
CA ARG A 10 -10.11 -13.01 41.38
C ARG A 10 -10.33 -14.40 40.78
N ARG A 11 -11.33 -14.57 39.91
CA ARG A 11 -11.36 -15.66 38.93
C ARG A 11 -10.28 -15.42 37.87
N VAL A 12 -9.00 -15.56 38.26
CA VAL A 12 -8.06 -16.29 37.41
C VAL A 12 -8.82 -17.52 36.98
N ILE A 13 -9.14 -17.62 35.69
CA ILE A 13 -10.06 -18.62 35.12
C ILE A 13 -9.72 -19.95 35.78
N GLN A 14 -10.57 -20.41 36.72
CA GLN A 14 -10.39 -21.73 37.29
C GLN A 14 -10.45 -22.68 36.10
N GLN A 15 -9.38 -23.42 35.89
CA GLN A 15 -9.36 -24.39 34.82
C GLN A 15 -10.19 -25.59 35.29
N PRO A 16 -11.01 -26.19 34.42
CA PRO A 16 -11.62 -27.46 34.75
C PRO A 16 -10.54 -28.52 35.02
N THR A 17 -10.91 -29.53 35.79
CA THR A 17 -10.05 -30.71 35.97
C THR A 17 -9.72 -31.29 34.58
N ASN A 18 -8.44 -31.57 34.31
CA ASN A 18 -7.94 -32.04 33.01
C ASN A 18 -8.16 -31.08 31.81
N ALA A 19 -8.23 -29.76 32.04
CA ALA A 19 -8.45 -28.73 31.01
C ALA A 19 -7.59 -28.90 29.75
N ALA A 20 -6.31 -29.22 29.88
CA ALA A 20 -5.40 -29.39 28.75
C ALA A 20 -5.79 -30.60 27.88
N SER A 21 -6.11 -31.73 28.50
CA SER A 21 -6.54 -32.95 27.80
C SER A 21 -7.91 -32.77 27.15
N LEU A 22 -8.84 -32.11 27.85
CA LEU A 22 -10.15 -31.75 27.32
C LEU A 22 -10.02 -30.85 26.09
N LEU A 23 -9.25 -29.77 26.20
CA LEU A 23 -9.06 -28.83 25.09
C LEU A 23 -8.45 -29.52 23.88
N HIS A 24 -7.41 -30.33 24.09
CA HIS A 24 -6.76 -31.08 23.03
C HIS A 24 -7.73 -32.03 22.32
N TYR A 25 -8.55 -32.77 23.07
CA TYR A 25 -9.57 -33.65 22.49
C TYR A 25 -10.59 -32.88 21.67
N LEU A 26 -11.15 -31.78 22.22
CA LEU A 26 -12.13 -30.95 21.51
C LEU A 26 -11.53 -30.28 20.25
N GLN A 27 -10.21 -30.07 20.21
CA GLN A 27 -9.51 -29.52 19.04
C GLN A 27 -9.32 -30.55 17.93
N GLU A 28 -8.93 -31.78 18.26
CA GLU A 28 -8.64 -32.82 17.26
C GLU A 28 -9.89 -33.45 16.66
N GLN A 29 -10.92 -33.65 17.48
CA GLN A 29 -12.12 -34.35 17.04
C GLN A 29 -13.07 -33.46 16.24
N ASP A 30 -13.93 -34.08 15.43
CA ASP A 30 -14.98 -33.34 14.73
C ASP A 30 -16.04 -32.79 15.69
N LEU A 31 -16.93 -31.95 15.18
CA LEU A 31 -17.96 -31.29 15.98
C LEU A 31 -18.92 -32.29 16.64
N GLU A 32 -19.28 -33.38 15.97
CA GLU A 32 -20.26 -34.35 16.49
C GLU A 32 -19.66 -35.25 17.56
N GLU A 33 -18.41 -35.68 17.38
CA GLU A 33 -17.66 -36.42 18.38
C GLU A 33 -17.38 -35.54 19.62
N GLY A 34 -17.03 -34.27 19.41
CA GLY A 34 -16.91 -33.30 20.51
C GLY A 34 -18.21 -33.13 21.30
N LYS A 35 -19.37 -33.07 20.63
CA LYS A 35 -20.69 -33.04 21.28
C LYS A 35 -20.96 -34.33 22.06
N ARG A 36 -20.62 -35.50 21.49
CA ARG A 36 -20.79 -36.80 22.16
C ARG A 36 -19.96 -36.87 23.42
N TYR A 37 -18.69 -36.47 23.33
CA TYR A 37 -17.78 -36.44 24.46
C TYR A 37 -18.29 -35.53 25.59
N LEU A 38 -18.75 -34.31 25.25
CA LEU A 38 -19.33 -33.38 26.23
C LEU A 38 -20.59 -33.92 26.91
N ARG A 39 -21.37 -34.76 26.22
CA ARG A 39 -22.56 -35.43 26.75
C ARG A 39 -22.19 -36.57 27.70
N GLU A 40 -21.25 -37.42 27.30
CA GLU A 40 -20.86 -38.62 28.04
C GLU A 40 -20.10 -38.28 29.34
N HIS A 41 -19.28 -37.23 29.32
CA HIS A 41 -18.39 -36.88 30.42
C HIS A 41 -18.92 -35.71 31.27
N LYS A 42 -20.22 -35.39 31.18
CA LYS A 42 -20.87 -34.25 31.88
C LYS A 42 -20.53 -34.18 33.37
N ALA A 43 -20.46 -35.32 34.06
CA ALA A 43 -20.19 -35.38 35.50
C ALA A 43 -18.73 -35.07 35.87
N GLU A 44 -17.79 -35.24 34.94
CA GLU A 44 -16.34 -35.06 35.16
C GLU A 44 -15.90 -33.60 35.06
N PHE A 45 -16.74 -32.79 34.43
CA PHE A 45 -16.51 -31.39 34.09
C PHE A 45 -16.79 -30.42 35.25
N GLY A 46 -17.45 -30.85 36.32
CA GLY A 46 -17.71 -30.00 37.49
C GLY A 46 -18.69 -28.86 37.21
N ASP A 47 -18.47 -27.70 37.82
CA ASP A 47 -19.40 -26.57 37.79
C ASP A 47 -19.45 -25.90 36.39
N PRO A 48 -20.63 -25.83 35.72
CA PRO A 48 -20.81 -25.09 34.47
C PRO A 48 -20.36 -23.62 34.52
N ALA A 49 -20.39 -23.00 35.71
CA ALA A 49 -19.91 -21.62 35.92
C ALA A 49 -18.38 -21.46 35.84
N ILE A 50 -17.64 -22.58 35.79
CA ILE A 50 -16.19 -22.64 35.58
C ILE A 50 -15.88 -22.95 34.11
N ILE A 51 -16.49 -24.01 33.56
CA ILE A 51 -16.21 -24.46 32.18
C ILE A 51 -16.71 -23.48 31.12
N GLY A 52 -17.89 -22.88 31.32
CA GLY A 52 -18.46 -21.97 30.33
C GLY A 52 -17.52 -20.80 30.01
N PRO A 53 -17.10 -20.01 31.03
CA PRO A 53 -16.11 -18.96 30.83
C PRO A 53 -14.77 -19.45 30.30
N TRP A 54 -14.27 -20.61 30.78
CA TRP A 54 -13.00 -21.16 30.30
C TRP A 54 -13.05 -21.49 28.80
N LEU A 55 -14.05 -22.24 28.34
CA LEU A 55 -14.19 -22.65 26.94
C LEU A 55 -14.42 -21.43 26.02
N ARG A 56 -15.10 -20.39 26.52
CA ARG A 56 -15.21 -19.10 25.82
C ARG A 56 -13.83 -18.49 25.59
N GLU A 57 -13.00 -18.38 26.62
CA GLU A 57 -11.68 -17.77 26.52
C GLU A 57 -10.74 -18.60 25.64
N GLU A 58 -10.84 -19.94 25.66
CA GLU A 58 -10.13 -20.80 24.70
C GLU A 58 -10.59 -20.55 23.25
N SER A 59 -11.90 -20.45 22.99
CA SER A 59 -12.42 -20.10 21.66
C SER A 59 -11.85 -18.75 21.17
N LEU A 60 -11.77 -17.73 22.03
CA LEU A 60 -11.24 -16.42 21.69
C LEU A 60 -9.73 -16.44 21.36
N LYS A 61 -8.93 -17.28 22.01
CA LYS A 61 -7.49 -17.43 21.70
C LYS A 61 -7.24 -17.90 20.26
N PHE A 62 -8.13 -18.73 19.71
CA PHE A 62 -8.01 -19.25 18.35
C PHE A 62 -8.62 -18.34 17.28
N LEU A 63 -9.29 -17.24 17.68
CA LEU A 63 -10.08 -16.40 16.77
C LEU A 63 -9.30 -15.91 15.54
N HIS A 64 -8.02 -15.55 15.73
CA HIS A 64 -7.17 -15.01 14.67
C HIS A 64 -6.13 -16.01 14.12
N THR A 65 -5.91 -17.13 14.80
CA THR A 65 -4.90 -18.14 14.44
C THR A 65 -5.53 -19.36 13.77
N GLN A 66 -6.65 -19.85 14.28
CA GLN A 66 -7.36 -21.02 13.77
C GLN A 66 -8.89 -20.79 13.84
N PRO A 67 -9.44 -19.94 12.94
CA PRO A 67 -10.84 -19.51 13.02
C PRO A 67 -11.85 -20.65 12.96
N SER A 68 -11.51 -21.79 12.35
CA SER A 68 -12.38 -22.97 12.28
C SER A 68 -12.45 -23.71 13.61
N ILE A 69 -11.33 -23.81 14.33
CA ILE A 69 -11.32 -24.33 15.70
C ILE A 69 -12.07 -23.38 16.64
N ALA A 70 -11.83 -22.07 16.53
CA ALA A 70 -12.51 -21.07 17.34
C ALA A 70 -14.04 -21.16 17.22
N LEU A 71 -14.56 -21.27 15.99
CA LEU A 71 -15.99 -21.44 15.72
C LEU A 71 -16.51 -22.78 16.25
N LYS A 72 -15.77 -23.89 16.05
CA LYS A 72 -16.13 -25.20 16.60
C LYS A 72 -16.25 -25.16 18.12
N LEU A 73 -15.29 -24.54 18.82
CA LEU A 73 -15.33 -24.41 20.28
C LEU A 73 -16.53 -23.55 20.74
N ALA A 74 -16.91 -22.52 19.97
CA ALA A 74 -18.10 -21.74 20.24
C ALA A 74 -19.38 -22.57 20.10
N ASP A 75 -19.50 -23.37 19.04
CA ASP A 75 -20.66 -24.25 18.82
C ASP A 75 -20.74 -25.37 19.87
N LEU A 76 -19.59 -25.91 20.30
CA LEU A 76 -19.50 -26.86 21.41
C LEU A 76 -19.93 -26.22 22.74
N LEU A 77 -19.58 -24.95 22.98
CA LEU A 77 -20.03 -24.23 24.18
C LEU A 77 -21.54 -23.96 24.16
N ILE A 78 -22.11 -23.61 23.01
CA ILE A 78 -23.56 -23.49 22.83
C ILE A 78 -24.24 -24.82 23.16
N PHE A 79 -23.76 -25.92 22.56
CA PHE A 79 -24.27 -27.26 22.81
C PHE A 79 -24.18 -27.65 24.29
N TYR A 80 -23.03 -27.41 24.92
CA TYR A 80 -22.81 -27.69 26.34
C TYR A 80 -23.83 -26.93 27.20
N GLY A 81 -23.99 -25.63 26.97
CA GLY A 81 -24.94 -24.79 27.72
C GLY A 81 -26.38 -25.28 27.63
N LEU A 82 -26.82 -25.74 26.45
CA LEU A 82 -28.14 -26.36 26.27
C LEU A 82 -28.23 -27.71 26.99
N HIS A 83 -27.21 -28.55 26.86
CA HIS A 83 -27.22 -29.91 27.41
C HIS A 83 -27.16 -29.96 28.94
N VAL A 84 -26.48 -29.00 29.56
CA VAL A 84 -26.43 -28.88 31.03
C VAL A 84 -27.47 -27.92 31.60
N GLU A 85 -28.36 -27.39 30.75
CA GLU A 85 -29.41 -26.43 31.13
C GLU A 85 -28.84 -25.21 31.88
N HIS A 86 -27.71 -24.69 31.40
CA HIS A 86 -27.03 -23.53 31.98
C HIS A 86 -27.06 -22.32 31.01
N PRO A 87 -28.06 -21.43 31.14
CA PRO A 87 -28.29 -20.32 30.21
C PRO A 87 -27.09 -19.38 30.07
N ALA A 88 -26.28 -19.18 31.13
CA ALA A 88 -25.09 -18.35 31.06
C ALA A 88 -24.02 -18.96 30.13
N SER A 89 -23.75 -20.27 30.20
CA SER A 89 -22.79 -20.92 29.29
C SER A 89 -23.28 -20.90 27.84
N TYR A 90 -24.58 -21.12 27.63
CA TYR A 90 -25.20 -21.00 26.32
C TYR A 90 -24.98 -19.60 25.73
N ALA A 91 -25.30 -18.55 26.51
CA ALA A 91 -25.12 -17.17 26.08
C ALA A 91 -23.65 -16.84 25.77
N LEU A 92 -22.71 -17.29 26.60
CA LEU A 92 -21.28 -17.12 26.33
C LEU A 92 -20.85 -17.78 25.02
N GLY A 93 -21.41 -18.96 24.70
CA GLY A 93 -21.22 -19.63 23.40
C GLY A 93 -21.76 -18.82 22.23
N MET A 94 -22.96 -18.25 22.38
CA MET A 94 -23.58 -17.38 21.37
C MET A 94 -22.72 -16.12 21.11
N LEU A 95 -22.16 -15.53 22.16
CA LEU A 95 -21.23 -14.40 22.06
C LEU A 95 -19.94 -14.78 21.30
N SER A 96 -19.35 -15.94 21.63
CA SER A 96 -18.15 -16.44 20.93
C SER A 96 -18.44 -16.74 19.46
N ARG A 97 -19.58 -17.36 19.15
CA ARG A 97 -20.00 -17.63 17.77
C ARG A 97 -20.19 -16.34 17.00
N GLY A 98 -20.88 -15.37 17.60
CA GLY A 98 -21.04 -14.03 17.02
C GLY A 98 -19.70 -13.36 16.72
N SER A 99 -18.74 -13.43 17.65
CA SER A 99 -17.41 -12.84 17.47
C SER A 99 -16.64 -13.51 16.31
N ASN A 100 -16.73 -14.84 16.18
CA ASN A 100 -16.16 -15.59 15.07
C ASN A 100 -16.79 -15.20 13.73
N LEU A 101 -18.11 -15.01 13.70
CA LEU A 101 -18.83 -14.61 12.49
C LEU A 101 -18.46 -13.19 12.04
N VAL A 102 -18.28 -12.23 12.95
CA VAL A 102 -17.79 -10.88 12.61
C VAL A 102 -16.41 -10.94 11.98
N ASN A 103 -15.49 -11.73 12.54
CA ASN A 103 -14.13 -11.88 11.99
C ASN A 103 -14.09 -12.48 10.59
N ARG A 104 -15.17 -13.15 10.18
CA ARG A 104 -15.34 -13.74 8.85
C ARG A 104 -16.24 -12.90 7.94
N GLY A 105 -16.70 -11.74 8.39
CA GLY A 105 -17.58 -10.84 7.63
C GLY A 105 -19.07 -11.22 7.61
N TYR A 106 -19.49 -12.27 8.34
CA TYR A 106 -20.91 -12.68 8.41
C TYR A 106 -21.70 -11.81 9.40
N TYR A 107 -21.77 -10.50 9.14
CA TYR A 107 -22.30 -9.51 10.09
C TYR A 107 -23.76 -9.77 10.48
N GLN A 108 -24.63 -10.13 9.54
CA GLN A 108 -26.04 -10.38 9.84
C GLN A 108 -26.24 -11.62 10.74
N ALA A 109 -25.50 -12.69 10.48
CA ALA A 109 -25.54 -13.89 11.33
C ALA A 109 -24.88 -13.62 12.70
N ALA A 110 -23.84 -12.79 12.73
CA ALA A 110 -23.20 -12.37 13.96
C ALA A 110 -24.13 -11.57 14.87
N LEU A 111 -24.88 -10.60 14.32
CA LEU A 111 -25.86 -9.82 15.08
C LEU A 111 -26.90 -10.72 15.74
N LYS A 112 -27.49 -11.67 14.99
CA LYS A 112 -28.45 -12.64 15.54
C LYS A 112 -27.87 -13.37 16.76
N CYS A 113 -26.63 -13.86 16.65
CA CYS A 113 -26.00 -14.58 17.76
C CYS A 113 -25.71 -13.67 18.96
N LEU A 114 -25.21 -12.46 18.72
CA LEU A 114 -24.84 -11.51 19.75
C LEU A 114 -26.08 -10.95 20.47
N ASP A 115 -27.19 -10.76 19.77
CA ASP A 115 -28.48 -10.35 20.35
C ASP A 115 -29.10 -11.47 21.18
N GLU A 116 -29.18 -12.68 20.67
CA GLU A 116 -29.73 -13.82 21.43
C GLU A 116 -28.94 -14.08 22.73
N GLY A 117 -27.60 -14.12 22.63
CA GLY A 117 -26.74 -14.25 23.80
C GLY A 117 -26.82 -13.04 24.74
N GLY A 118 -26.85 -11.82 24.20
CA GLY A 118 -26.97 -10.58 24.97
C GLY A 118 -28.29 -10.50 25.74
N GLU A 119 -29.41 -10.83 25.10
CA GLU A 119 -30.73 -10.85 25.73
C GLU A 119 -30.81 -11.90 26.83
N THR A 120 -30.24 -13.09 26.59
CA THR A 120 -30.13 -14.13 27.63
C THR A 120 -29.39 -13.59 28.86
N LEU A 121 -28.23 -12.95 28.67
CA LEU A 121 -27.45 -12.36 29.78
C LEU A 121 -28.21 -11.24 30.50
N ARG A 122 -28.97 -10.43 29.76
CA ARG A 122 -29.83 -9.38 30.31
C ARG A 122 -30.92 -9.97 31.22
N THR A 123 -31.59 -11.05 30.80
CA THR A 123 -32.60 -11.74 31.63
C THR A 123 -32.02 -12.35 32.90
N LEU A 124 -30.75 -12.77 32.85
CA LEU A 124 -30.02 -13.30 34.01
C LEU A 124 -29.48 -12.20 34.94
N GLY A 125 -29.58 -10.92 34.55
CA GLY A 125 -29.00 -9.80 35.29
C GLY A 125 -27.47 -9.69 35.18
N ASP A 126 -26.84 -10.39 34.23
CA ASP A 126 -25.40 -10.31 33.97
C ASP A 126 -25.08 -9.12 33.04
N GLU A 127 -25.14 -7.93 33.61
CA GLU A 127 -24.91 -6.67 32.90
C GLU A 127 -23.49 -6.58 32.32
N LEU A 128 -22.49 -7.17 32.99
CA LEU A 128 -21.10 -7.15 32.54
C LEU A 128 -20.94 -7.91 31.22
N ASN A 129 -21.44 -9.15 31.16
CA ASN A 129 -21.32 -9.94 29.94
C ASN A 129 -22.29 -9.46 28.85
N TRP A 130 -23.44 -8.88 29.21
CA TRP A 130 -24.27 -8.14 28.25
C TRP A 130 -23.45 -7.02 27.59
N ALA A 131 -22.78 -6.16 28.36
CA ALA A 131 -21.94 -5.09 27.81
C ALA A 131 -20.77 -5.66 26.97
N ARG A 132 -20.15 -6.78 27.39
CA ARG A 132 -19.12 -7.47 26.58
C ARG A 132 -19.66 -7.97 25.24
N SER A 133 -20.93 -8.39 25.14
CA SER A 133 -21.54 -8.76 23.86
C SER A 133 -21.55 -7.59 22.88
N ARG A 134 -21.69 -6.36 23.39
CA ARG A 134 -21.81 -5.17 22.57
C ARG A 134 -20.49 -4.74 21.91
N ILE A 135 -19.34 -5.12 22.47
CA ILE A 135 -18.00 -4.77 21.96
C ILE A 135 -17.83 -5.14 20.47
N VAL A 136 -18.28 -6.32 20.09
CA VAL A 136 -18.18 -6.82 18.71
C VAL A 136 -19.49 -6.60 17.94
N TRP A 137 -20.63 -6.52 18.64
CA TRP A 137 -21.93 -6.21 18.04
C TRP A 137 -21.92 -4.89 17.29
N ILE A 138 -21.30 -3.84 17.86
CA ILE A 138 -21.25 -2.51 17.23
C ILE A 138 -20.54 -2.54 15.87
N ILE A 139 -19.55 -3.43 15.68
CA ILE A 139 -18.88 -3.61 14.40
C ILE A 139 -19.86 -4.19 13.38
N ALA A 140 -20.55 -5.28 13.74
CA ALA A 140 -21.51 -5.91 12.84
C ALA A 140 -22.69 -4.98 12.49
N CYS A 141 -23.15 -4.18 13.45
CA CYS A 141 -24.21 -3.20 13.25
C CYS A 141 -23.77 -2.09 12.30
N ALA A 142 -22.59 -1.50 12.52
CA ALA A 142 -22.05 -0.46 11.66
C ALA A 142 -21.78 -1.00 10.24
N TRP A 143 -21.20 -2.19 10.08
CA TRP A 143 -20.87 -2.76 8.75
C TRP A 143 -22.11 -3.13 7.93
N LEU A 144 -23.29 -3.21 8.54
CA LEU A 144 -24.58 -3.37 7.86
C LEU A 144 -25.27 -2.04 7.52
N GLY A 145 -24.64 -0.90 7.81
CA GLY A 145 -25.16 0.42 7.45
C GLY A 145 -25.61 1.30 8.62
N ASP A 146 -25.73 0.76 9.83
CA ASP A 146 -26.35 1.50 10.96
C ASP A 146 -25.30 2.00 11.97
N VAL A 147 -24.52 2.98 11.53
CA VAL A 147 -23.47 3.62 12.34
C VAL A 147 -24.04 4.27 13.59
N GLU A 148 -25.18 4.98 13.50
CA GLU A 148 -25.75 5.68 14.65
C GLU A 148 -26.27 4.71 15.72
N ALA A 149 -26.91 3.60 15.34
CA ALA A 149 -27.31 2.59 16.30
C ALA A 149 -26.09 1.93 16.96
N ALA A 150 -25.03 1.66 16.19
CA ALA A 150 -23.78 1.14 16.74
C ALA A 150 -23.16 2.08 17.78
N LEU A 151 -23.09 3.39 17.50
CA LEU A 151 -22.55 4.38 18.44
C LEU A 151 -23.43 4.53 19.69
N LYS A 152 -24.75 4.55 19.52
CA LYS A 152 -25.68 4.60 20.65
C LYS A 152 -25.54 3.38 21.57
N GLU A 153 -25.38 2.20 20.99
CA GLU A 153 -25.20 0.97 21.78
C GLU A 153 -23.82 0.91 22.43
N ALA A 154 -22.79 1.48 21.78
CA ALA A 154 -21.48 1.67 22.39
C ALA A 154 -21.58 2.56 23.64
N ASP A 155 -22.29 3.68 23.59
CA ASP A 155 -22.46 4.56 24.75
C ASP A 155 -23.15 3.84 25.91
N ARG A 156 -24.22 3.07 25.64
CA ARG A 156 -24.92 2.27 26.66
C ARG A 156 -24.02 1.22 27.29
N ALA A 157 -23.28 0.47 26.49
CA ALA A 157 -22.35 -0.56 27.00
C ALA A 157 -21.21 0.09 27.81
N ARG A 158 -20.74 1.26 27.37
CA ARG A 158 -19.71 2.02 28.06
C ARG A 158 -20.15 2.51 29.44
N GLU A 159 -21.37 3.03 29.56
CA GLU A 159 -21.95 3.41 30.86
C GLU A 159 -21.96 2.24 31.85
N VAL A 160 -22.33 1.05 31.38
CA VAL A 160 -22.29 -0.17 32.20
C VAL A 160 -20.87 -0.51 32.63
N PHE A 161 -19.88 -0.47 31.72
CA PHE A 161 -18.49 -0.72 32.09
C PHE A 161 -17.95 0.28 33.11
N LEU A 162 -18.29 1.57 32.98
CA LEU A 162 -17.87 2.58 33.95
C LEU A 162 -18.52 2.37 35.32
N ARG A 163 -19.83 2.11 35.36
CA ARG A 163 -20.57 1.83 36.61
C ARG A 163 -20.01 0.62 37.34
N LEU A 164 -19.59 -0.41 36.61
CA LEU A 164 -19.01 -1.64 37.15
C LEU A 164 -17.49 -1.57 37.38
N GLU A 165 -16.85 -0.41 37.15
CA GLU A 165 -15.39 -0.22 37.20
C GLU A 165 -14.62 -1.24 36.33
N ALA A 166 -15.21 -1.63 35.20
CA ALA A 166 -14.68 -2.58 34.22
C ALA A 166 -13.89 -1.86 33.11
N TYR A 167 -12.92 -1.02 33.51
CA TYR A 167 -12.21 -0.10 32.62
C TYR A 167 -11.47 -0.77 31.45
N TYR A 168 -10.96 -1.99 31.64
CA TYR A 168 -10.31 -2.74 30.55
C TYR A 168 -11.26 -2.93 29.35
N TRP A 169 -12.50 -3.33 29.63
CA TRP A 169 -13.51 -3.57 28.61
C TRP A 169 -14.08 -2.26 28.04
N SER A 170 -14.16 -1.20 28.84
CA SER A 170 -14.47 0.14 28.32
C SER A 170 -13.44 0.59 27.28
N CYS A 171 -12.14 0.35 27.50
CA CYS A 171 -11.12 0.69 26.52
C CYS A 171 -11.20 -0.20 25.26
N ALA A 172 -11.49 -1.50 25.42
CA ALA A 172 -11.66 -2.40 24.27
C ALA A 172 -12.85 -1.96 23.39
N LEU A 173 -13.95 -1.53 24.02
CA LEU A 173 -15.09 -0.92 23.33
C LEU A 173 -14.72 0.40 22.64
N ASP A 174 -13.99 1.29 23.32
CA ASP A 174 -13.56 2.59 22.78
C ASP A 174 -12.65 2.41 21.55
N ILE A 175 -11.78 1.37 21.51
CA ILE A 175 -11.00 1.02 20.31
C ILE A 175 -11.89 0.71 19.12
N ASN A 176 -12.88 -0.17 19.28
CA ASN A 176 -13.78 -0.57 18.19
C ASN A 176 -14.68 0.60 17.76
N THR A 177 -15.15 1.39 18.72
CA THR A 177 -15.91 2.62 18.46
C THR A 177 -15.08 3.61 17.64
N ALA A 178 -13.79 3.78 17.96
CA ALA A 178 -12.90 4.63 17.19
C ALA A 178 -12.69 4.13 15.74
N VAL A 179 -12.64 2.82 15.54
CA VAL A 179 -12.58 2.23 14.19
C VAL A 179 -13.86 2.54 13.40
N ILE A 180 -15.04 2.37 14.01
CA ILE A 180 -16.34 2.75 13.40
C ILE A 180 -16.34 4.24 13.03
N CYS A 181 -15.97 5.11 13.97
CA CYS A 181 -15.88 6.55 13.75
C CYS A 181 -14.96 6.89 12.57
N LYS A 182 -13.80 6.24 12.44
CA LYS A 182 -12.89 6.45 11.30
C LYS A 182 -13.55 6.11 9.97
N TYR A 183 -14.23 4.95 9.86
CA TYR A 183 -14.86 4.54 8.60
C TYR A 183 -16.05 5.44 8.24
N ALA A 184 -16.80 5.90 9.23
CA ALA A 184 -17.89 6.86 9.09
C ALA A 184 -17.43 8.31 8.85
N GLY A 185 -16.13 8.57 8.73
CA GLY A 185 -15.57 9.91 8.48
C GLY A 185 -15.43 10.79 9.73
N ARG A 186 -15.72 10.30 10.93
CA ARG A 186 -15.61 11.02 12.21
C ARG A 186 -14.19 10.93 12.79
N TYR A 187 -13.19 11.41 12.04
CA TYR A 187 -11.77 11.20 12.35
C TYR A 187 -11.32 11.80 13.68
N GLN A 188 -11.80 12.99 14.02
CA GLN A 188 -11.43 13.67 15.27
C GLN A 188 -12.00 12.92 16.49
N GLN A 189 -13.26 12.47 16.42
CA GLN A 189 -13.87 11.62 17.45
C GLN A 189 -13.09 10.31 17.64
N ALA A 190 -12.63 9.69 16.55
CA ALA A 190 -11.79 8.51 16.63
C ALA A 190 -10.45 8.78 17.34
N LEU A 191 -9.79 9.93 17.08
CA LEU A 191 -8.56 10.30 17.79
C LEU A 191 -8.78 10.49 19.29
N GLU A 192 -9.87 11.15 19.69
CA GLU A 192 -10.22 11.37 21.09
C GLU A 192 -10.44 10.06 21.85
N LEU A 193 -11.09 9.09 21.20
CA LEU A 193 -11.28 7.75 21.75
C LEU A 193 -9.94 7.02 21.91
N TYR A 194 -9.04 7.05 20.92
CA TYR A 194 -7.70 6.47 21.06
C TYR A 194 -6.88 7.16 22.16
N ASP A 195 -6.94 8.49 22.27
CA ASP A 195 -6.25 9.21 23.33
C ASP A 195 -6.74 8.81 24.72
N ARG A 196 -8.04 8.65 24.89
CA ARG A 196 -8.63 8.15 26.14
C ARG A 196 -8.15 6.74 26.47
N VAL A 197 -8.11 5.85 25.48
CA VAL A 197 -7.60 4.47 25.63
C VAL A 197 -6.14 4.47 26.08
N LEU A 198 -5.30 5.27 25.42
CA LEU A 198 -3.86 5.37 25.72
C LEU A 198 -3.57 6.02 27.08
N GLN A 199 -4.49 6.84 27.61
CA GLN A 199 -4.40 7.39 28.96
C GLN A 199 -4.89 6.40 30.03
N THR A 200 -5.92 5.60 29.72
CA THR A 200 -6.60 4.75 30.72
C THR A 200 -5.87 3.41 30.91
N TYR A 201 -5.46 2.74 29.83
CA TYR A 201 -4.83 1.42 29.93
C TYR A 201 -3.59 1.36 30.84
N PRO A 202 -2.65 2.32 30.79
CA PRO A 202 -1.48 2.31 31.69
C PRO A 202 -1.81 2.39 33.18
N LEU A 203 -3.02 2.82 33.55
CA LEU A 203 -3.45 2.95 34.94
C LEU A 203 -4.01 1.64 35.52
N LEU A 204 -4.26 0.63 34.69
CA LEU A 204 -4.85 -0.64 35.10
C LEU A 204 -3.77 -1.57 35.66
N LYS A 205 -3.60 -1.58 36.99
CA LYS A 205 -2.56 -2.41 37.66
C LYS A 205 -2.98 -3.85 37.92
N ASP A 206 -4.29 -4.12 37.91
CA ASP A 206 -4.85 -5.43 38.27
C ASP A 206 -5.02 -6.37 37.06
N SER A 207 -4.73 -5.91 35.83
CA SER A 207 -4.87 -6.71 34.61
C SER A 207 -3.53 -7.27 34.13
N ASP A 208 -3.56 -8.30 33.30
CA ASP A 208 -2.36 -8.88 32.67
C ASP A 208 -1.57 -7.80 31.89
N PRO A 209 -0.31 -7.50 32.28
CA PRO A 209 0.52 -6.51 31.61
C PRO A 209 0.73 -6.76 30.12
N ASN A 210 0.76 -8.02 29.68
CA ASN A 210 0.91 -8.37 28.26
C ASN A 210 -0.36 -8.05 27.48
N LEU A 211 -1.53 -8.33 28.06
CA LEU A 211 -2.82 -8.00 27.46
C LEU A 211 -3.01 -6.48 27.34
N ILE A 212 -2.62 -5.72 28.37
CA ILE A 212 -2.62 -4.25 28.32
C ILE A 212 -1.67 -3.76 27.22
N ARG A 213 -0.43 -4.27 27.18
CA ARG A 213 0.57 -3.89 26.17
C ARG A 213 0.06 -4.16 24.76
N HIS A 214 -0.56 -5.32 24.53
CA HIS A 214 -1.16 -5.69 23.25
C HIS A 214 -2.26 -4.71 22.85
N SER A 215 -3.18 -4.41 23.76
CA SER A 215 -4.30 -3.50 23.52
C SER A 215 -3.84 -2.06 23.25
N ILE A 216 -2.81 -1.59 23.95
CA ILE A 216 -2.15 -0.30 23.67
C ILE A 216 -1.55 -0.31 22.26
N ALA A 217 -0.83 -1.37 21.87
CA ALA A 217 -0.23 -1.47 20.55
C ALA A 217 -1.27 -1.45 19.42
N ILE A 218 -2.43 -2.10 19.60
CA ILE A 218 -3.57 -2.01 18.67
C ILE A 218 -4.05 -0.56 18.56
N ALA A 219 -4.25 0.13 19.69
CA ALA A 219 -4.71 1.52 19.71
C ALA A 219 -3.70 2.46 19.01
N GLU A 220 -2.40 2.29 19.27
CA GLU A 220 -1.33 3.06 18.61
C GLU A 220 -1.32 2.84 17.10
N ASN A 221 -1.38 1.59 16.64
CA ASN A 221 -1.45 1.26 15.21
C ASN A 221 -2.68 1.88 14.54
N ASN A 222 -3.86 1.73 15.14
CA ASN A 222 -5.09 2.23 14.55
C ASN A 222 -5.13 3.77 14.55
N LYS A 223 -4.70 4.40 15.65
CA LYS A 223 -4.52 5.85 15.72
C LYS A 223 -3.56 6.36 14.64
N ALA A 224 -2.46 5.64 14.41
CA ALA A 224 -1.49 6.02 13.38
C ALA A 224 -2.10 6.07 11.98
N THR A 225 -2.94 5.11 11.61
CA THR A 225 -3.62 5.14 10.31
C THR A 225 -4.56 6.34 10.20
N ASN A 226 -5.25 6.72 11.28
CA ASN A 226 -6.10 7.91 11.31
C ASN A 226 -5.29 9.21 11.18
N LEU A 227 -4.16 9.30 11.89
CA LEU A 227 -3.22 10.42 11.78
C LEU A 227 -2.67 10.58 10.35
N ALA A 228 -2.39 9.48 9.66
CA ALA A 228 -1.92 9.52 8.27
C ALA A 228 -2.97 10.11 7.32
N LEU A 229 -4.25 9.77 7.49
CA LEU A 229 -5.36 10.36 6.71
C LEU A 229 -5.43 11.88 6.87
N LEU A 230 -5.13 12.38 8.06
CA LEU A 230 -5.07 13.81 8.39
C LEU A 230 -3.71 14.47 8.04
N GLY A 231 -2.83 13.77 7.32
CA GLY A 231 -1.54 14.29 6.87
C GLY A 231 -0.47 14.41 7.97
N ARG A 232 -0.66 13.80 9.14
CA ARG A 232 0.29 13.76 10.28
C ARG A 232 1.21 12.53 10.19
N PHE A 233 1.90 12.39 9.04
CA PHE A 233 2.71 11.20 8.72
C PHE A 233 3.86 10.94 9.71
N GLU A 234 4.57 11.97 10.17
CA GLU A 234 5.69 11.77 11.11
C GLU A 234 5.22 11.20 12.46
N GLU A 235 4.08 11.65 12.95
CA GLU A 235 3.49 11.10 14.17
C GLU A 235 2.94 9.70 13.93
N SER A 236 2.26 9.48 12.81
CA SER A 236 1.80 8.16 12.38
C SER A 236 2.96 7.14 12.38
N SER A 237 4.06 7.44 11.69
CA SER A 237 5.23 6.55 11.63
C SER A 237 5.86 6.30 13.00
N ARG A 238 5.93 7.30 13.89
CA ARG A 238 6.41 7.10 15.27
C ARG A 238 5.53 6.12 16.05
N ARG A 239 4.20 6.25 15.96
CA ARG A 239 3.26 5.35 16.63
C ARG A 239 3.31 3.94 16.05
N LEU A 240 3.42 3.79 14.73
CA LEU A 240 3.57 2.49 14.07
C LEU A 240 4.83 1.76 14.55
N VAL A 241 5.98 2.44 14.62
CA VAL A 241 7.23 1.85 15.13
C VAL A 241 7.10 1.44 16.61
N GLN A 242 6.37 2.23 17.42
CA GLN A 242 6.13 1.88 18.83
C GLN A 242 5.20 0.66 18.97
N ALA A 243 4.14 0.60 18.18
CA ALA A 243 3.22 -0.54 18.13
C ALA A 243 3.96 -1.81 17.67
N GLN A 244 4.74 -1.70 16.60
CA GLN A 244 5.55 -2.78 16.06
C GLN A 244 6.46 -3.41 17.10
N ARG A 245 7.28 -2.61 17.80
CA ARG A 245 8.16 -3.10 18.88
C ARG A 245 7.40 -3.81 20.00
N SER A 246 6.19 -3.33 20.30
CA SER A 246 5.34 -3.93 21.31
C SER A 246 4.83 -5.30 20.84
N PHE A 247 4.39 -5.43 19.59
CA PHE A 247 3.98 -6.70 19.00
C PHE A 247 5.14 -7.69 18.85
N GLU A 248 6.33 -7.24 18.46
CA GLU A 248 7.56 -8.06 18.43
C GLU A 248 7.87 -8.65 19.81
N THR A 249 7.79 -7.82 20.86
CA THR A 249 8.01 -8.27 22.25
C THR A 249 6.97 -9.31 22.68
N LEU A 250 5.75 -9.22 22.16
CA LEU A 250 4.64 -10.13 22.44
C LEU A 250 4.63 -11.37 21.53
N GLY A 251 5.50 -11.44 20.52
CA GLY A 251 5.51 -12.51 19.52
C GLY A 251 4.35 -12.46 18.51
N ASP A 252 3.59 -11.37 18.44
CA ASP A 252 2.46 -11.22 17.51
C ASP A 252 2.93 -10.73 16.13
N MET A 253 3.55 -11.65 15.38
CA MET A 253 4.17 -11.34 14.08
C MET A 253 3.16 -10.93 13.01
N ARG A 254 1.88 -11.31 13.16
CA ARG A 254 0.80 -10.87 12.28
C ARG A 254 0.56 -9.36 12.44
N SER A 255 0.53 -8.87 13.67
CA SER A 255 0.38 -7.44 13.96
C SER A 255 1.65 -6.64 13.61
N VAL A 256 2.84 -7.25 13.71
CA VAL A 256 4.09 -6.66 13.19
C VAL A 256 4.00 -6.45 11.68
N LEU A 257 3.55 -7.45 10.92
CA LEU A 257 3.34 -7.33 9.48
C LEU A 257 2.33 -6.21 9.15
N LYS A 258 1.22 -6.11 9.90
CA LYS A 258 0.26 -5.01 9.67
C LYS A 258 0.88 -3.62 9.91
N CYS A 259 1.76 -3.48 10.90
CA CYS A 259 2.51 -2.24 11.10
C CYS A 259 3.44 -1.94 9.91
N GLU A 260 4.12 -2.95 9.37
CA GLU A 260 4.97 -2.81 8.16
C GLU A 260 4.18 -2.34 6.94
N LEU A 261 2.99 -2.91 6.68
CA LEU A 261 2.12 -2.45 5.59
C LEU A 261 1.66 -1.00 5.78
N ASN A 262 1.31 -0.60 7.00
CA ASN A 262 0.91 0.77 7.30
C ASN A 262 2.09 1.76 7.13
N LEU A 263 3.31 1.37 7.51
CA LEU A 263 4.52 2.16 7.27
C LEU A 263 4.78 2.31 5.76
N ALA A 264 4.65 1.23 5.01
CA ALA A 264 4.79 1.24 3.56
C ALA A 264 3.78 2.19 2.89
N SER A 265 2.52 2.15 3.34
CA SER A 265 1.45 3.03 2.85
C SER A 265 1.76 4.51 3.11
N ASN A 266 2.26 4.85 4.31
CA ASN A 266 2.72 6.21 4.62
C ASN A 266 3.82 6.67 3.64
N GLN A 267 4.83 5.83 3.42
CA GLN A 267 5.94 6.14 2.49
C GLN A 267 5.43 6.31 1.06
N TYR A 268 4.52 5.43 0.61
CA TYR A 268 3.91 5.52 -0.71
C TYR A 268 3.16 6.84 -0.92
N VAL A 269 2.29 7.23 0.02
CA VAL A 269 1.53 8.48 -0.07
C VAL A 269 2.44 9.71 -0.08
N GLN A 270 3.56 9.65 0.64
CA GLN A 270 4.57 10.72 0.63
C GLN A 270 5.42 10.75 -0.65
N GLY A 271 5.40 9.69 -1.48
CA GLY A 271 6.16 9.59 -2.72
C GLY A 271 7.56 8.98 -2.56
N TYR A 272 7.82 8.27 -1.46
CA TYR A 272 9.03 7.50 -1.21
C TYR A 272 8.80 6.04 -1.63
N TYR A 273 8.70 5.82 -2.94
CA TYR A 273 8.30 4.52 -3.50
C TYR A 273 9.34 3.40 -3.27
N GLY A 274 10.63 3.72 -3.20
CA GLY A 274 11.69 2.75 -2.90
C GLY A 274 11.63 2.31 -1.43
N SER A 275 11.46 3.28 -0.53
CA SER A 275 11.23 3.00 0.89
C SER A 275 9.93 2.20 1.10
N ALA A 276 8.86 2.52 0.38
CA ALA A 276 7.62 1.75 0.43
C ALA A 276 7.80 0.30 -0.05
N LEU A 277 8.45 0.09 -1.20
CA LEU A 277 8.75 -1.25 -1.72
C LEU A 277 9.57 -2.09 -0.75
N ARG A 278 10.53 -1.48 -0.03
CA ARG A 278 11.31 -2.17 1.00
C ARG A 278 10.41 -2.75 2.10
N HIS A 279 9.50 -1.94 2.64
CA HIS A 279 8.54 -2.38 3.65
C HIS A 279 7.60 -3.48 3.10
N TYR A 280 7.14 -3.36 1.85
CA TYR A 280 6.32 -4.40 1.24
C TYR A 280 7.08 -5.72 1.05
N TYR A 281 8.35 -5.68 0.65
CA TYR A 281 9.16 -6.88 0.55
C TYR A 281 9.41 -7.53 1.91
N ASN A 282 9.67 -6.74 2.96
CA ASN A 282 9.77 -7.25 4.33
C ASN A 282 8.46 -7.90 4.80
N ALA A 283 7.32 -7.26 4.54
CA ALA A 283 6.01 -7.82 4.87
C ALA A 283 5.78 -9.16 4.15
N ARG A 284 6.16 -9.26 2.87
CA ARG A 284 6.04 -10.49 2.06
C ARG A 284 6.93 -11.62 2.57
N ASP A 285 8.13 -11.29 3.04
CA ASP A 285 8.99 -12.23 3.72
C ASP A 285 8.39 -12.76 4.99
N MET A 286 7.95 -11.85 5.87
CA MET A 286 7.33 -12.22 7.13
C MET A 286 6.13 -13.13 6.90
N TYR A 287 5.31 -12.80 5.89
CA TYR A 287 4.17 -13.61 5.50
C TYR A 287 4.56 -15.05 5.16
N ARG A 288 5.62 -15.22 4.36
CA ARG A 288 6.13 -16.54 3.95
C ARG A 288 6.85 -17.27 5.08
N GLN A 289 7.74 -16.61 5.80
CA GLN A 289 8.55 -17.20 6.87
C GLN A 289 7.68 -17.73 8.02
N HIS A 290 6.60 -17.02 8.35
CA HIS A 290 5.67 -17.44 9.39
C HIS A 290 4.49 -18.27 8.86
N ASN A 291 4.49 -18.63 7.57
CA ASN A 291 3.43 -19.40 6.91
C ASN A 291 2.02 -18.86 7.25
N PHE A 292 1.83 -17.54 7.12
CA PHE A 292 0.51 -16.96 7.36
C PHE A 292 -0.49 -17.49 6.32
N GLU A 293 -1.61 -18.02 6.79
CA GLU A 293 -2.75 -18.41 5.95
C GLU A 293 -3.87 -17.38 6.09
N HIS A 294 -3.65 -16.16 5.57
CA HIS A 294 -4.60 -15.06 5.70
C HIS A 294 -4.84 -14.33 4.36
N PRO A 295 -5.81 -14.80 3.55
CA PRO A 295 -6.05 -14.29 2.19
C PRO A 295 -6.22 -12.77 2.10
N LEU A 296 -6.96 -12.15 3.02
CA LEU A 296 -7.16 -10.69 2.99
C LEU A 296 -5.87 -9.90 3.22
N MET A 297 -4.94 -10.45 4.02
CA MET A 297 -3.65 -9.80 4.29
C MET A 297 -2.70 -9.97 3.11
N LEU A 298 -2.76 -11.13 2.44
CA LEU A 298 -2.06 -11.34 1.18
C LEU A 298 -2.58 -10.37 0.11
N SER A 299 -3.91 -10.28 -0.06
CA SER A 299 -4.53 -9.33 -1.00
C SER A 299 -4.09 -7.89 -0.74
N GLU A 300 -4.17 -7.43 0.52
CA GLU A 300 -3.75 -6.09 0.91
C GLU A 300 -2.29 -5.79 0.50
N MET A 301 -1.38 -6.73 0.77
CA MET A 301 0.01 -6.58 0.40
C MET A 301 0.21 -6.53 -1.12
N LEU A 302 -0.45 -7.42 -1.87
CA LEU A 302 -0.36 -7.50 -3.34
C LEU A 302 -0.88 -6.22 -4.00
N GLN A 303 -2.04 -5.70 -3.59
CA GLN A 303 -2.60 -4.47 -4.16
C GLN A 303 -1.68 -3.26 -3.91
N GLN A 304 -1.08 -3.16 -2.73
CA GLN A 304 -0.24 -2.02 -2.37
C GLN A 304 1.11 -2.07 -3.12
N MET A 305 1.66 -3.27 -3.31
CA MET A 305 2.81 -3.48 -4.19
C MET A 305 2.49 -3.12 -5.64
N ALA A 306 1.32 -3.51 -6.15
CA ALA A 306 0.88 -3.18 -7.51
C ALA A 306 0.84 -1.66 -7.75
N LEU A 307 0.38 -0.88 -6.77
CA LEU A 307 0.39 0.58 -6.86
C LEU A 307 1.80 1.18 -6.91
N CYS A 308 2.74 0.64 -6.12
CA CYS A 308 4.15 1.02 -6.22
C CYS A 308 4.68 0.73 -7.62
N PHE A 309 4.47 -0.47 -8.14
CA PHE A 309 4.93 -0.86 -9.47
C PHE A 309 4.29 -0.02 -10.58
N SER A 310 3.01 0.33 -10.46
CA SER A 310 2.37 1.27 -11.38
C SER A 310 3.06 2.63 -11.42
N LYS A 311 3.38 3.21 -10.25
CA LYS A 311 4.11 4.48 -10.16
C LYS A 311 5.52 4.39 -10.75
N LEU A 312 6.15 3.23 -10.67
CA LEU A 312 7.46 2.92 -11.22
C LEU A 312 7.39 2.41 -12.67
N ASN A 313 6.26 2.57 -13.37
CA ASN A 313 6.05 2.14 -14.75
C ASN A 313 6.37 0.65 -15.01
N ARG A 314 6.27 -0.20 -13.98
CA ARG A 314 6.35 -1.67 -14.04
C ARG A 314 4.95 -2.25 -14.23
N VAL A 315 4.35 -1.90 -15.37
CA VAL A 315 2.91 -2.11 -15.61
C VAL A 315 2.53 -3.60 -15.62
N ASN A 316 3.36 -4.47 -16.20
CA ASN A 316 3.09 -5.91 -16.21
C ASN A 316 3.04 -6.49 -14.80
N ASP A 317 4.02 -6.15 -13.96
CA ASP A 317 4.08 -6.62 -12.57
C ASP A 317 2.88 -6.08 -11.77
N ALA A 318 2.51 -4.81 -11.99
CA ALA A 318 1.35 -4.21 -11.37
C ALA A 318 0.05 -4.92 -11.77
N CYS A 319 -0.15 -5.24 -13.06
CA CYS A 319 -1.31 -5.96 -13.55
C CYS A 319 -1.43 -7.35 -12.91
N GLN A 320 -0.33 -8.11 -12.88
CA GLN A 320 -0.32 -9.46 -12.31
C GLN A 320 -0.68 -9.44 -10.81
N LEU A 321 -0.03 -8.57 -10.03
CA LEU A 321 -0.29 -8.48 -8.59
C LEU A 321 -1.71 -7.97 -8.28
N ALA A 322 -2.21 -6.98 -9.03
CA ALA A 322 -3.56 -6.45 -8.82
C ALA A 322 -4.63 -7.49 -9.16
N ALA A 323 -4.48 -8.23 -10.27
CA ALA A 323 -5.39 -9.32 -10.62
C ALA A 323 -5.36 -10.43 -9.56
N GLN A 324 -4.18 -10.80 -9.08
CA GLN A 324 -4.03 -11.79 -8.01
C GLN A 324 -4.66 -11.32 -6.69
N ALA A 325 -4.56 -10.03 -6.34
CA ALA A 325 -5.19 -9.47 -5.16
C ALA A 325 -6.73 -9.61 -5.21
N VAL A 326 -7.32 -9.26 -6.35
CA VAL A 326 -8.77 -9.42 -6.58
C VAL A 326 -9.19 -10.88 -6.48
N GLU A 327 -8.47 -11.79 -7.12
CA GLU A 327 -8.78 -13.23 -7.08
C GLU A 327 -8.63 -13.83 -5.67
N THR A 328 -7.64 -13.36 -4.90
CA THR A 328 -7.42 -13.78 -3.51
C THR A 328 -8.61 -13.42 -2.62
N VAL A 329 -9.24 -12.25 -2.81
CA VAL A 329 -10.45 -11.89 -2.05
C VAL A 329 -11.68 -12.63 -2.58
N LYS A 330 -11.80 -12.82 -3.89
CA LYS A 330 -12.91 -13.60 -4.48
C LYS A 330 -12.94 -15.04 -3.94
N SER A 331 -11.77 -15.69 -3.90
CA SER A 331 -11.62 -17.05 -3.36
C SER A 331 -11.80 -17.14 -1.84
N ALA A 332 -11.65 -16.04 -1.10
CA ALA A 332 -11.88 -15.99 0.35
C ALA A 332 -13.37 -16.02 0.75
N GLY A 333 -14.31 -15.84 -0.19
CA GLY A 333 -15.76 -16.02 -0.01
C GLY A 333 -16.60 -14.74 -0.02
N GLU A 334 -17.93 -14.89 -0.05
CA GLU A 334 -18.90 -13.79 -0.23
C GLU A 334 -19.03 -12.84 0.98
N ALA A 335 -18.71 -13.31 2.19
CA ALA A 335 -18.95 -12.57 3.43
C ALA A 335 -18.05 -11.32 3.62
N ALA A 336 -17.04 -11.12 2.78
CA ALA A 336 -16.07 -10.03 2.86
C ALA A 336 -16.37 -8.90 1.85
N SER A 337 -17.61 -8.37 1.82
CA SER A 337 -18.02 -7.45 0.75
C SER A 337 -17.15 -6.18 0.70
N ALA A 338 -16.98 -5.47 1.83
CA ALA A 338 -16.16 -4.25 1.90
C ALA A 338 -14.67 -4.48 1.60
N ASP A 339 -14.13 -5.66 1.91
CA ASP A 339 -12.71 -5.98 1.67
C ASP A 339 -12.37 -6.12 0.17
N LYS A 340 -13.39 -6.23 -0.70
CA LYS A 340 -13.22 -6.23 -2.16
C LYS A 340 -12.99 -4.82 -2.74
N VAL A 341 -13.39 -3.78 -2.01
CA VAL A 341 -13.41 -2.40 -2.52
C VAL A 341 -12.01 -1.91 -2.86
N GLU A 342 -11.04 -2.06 -1.95
CA GLU A 342 -9.68 -1.57 -2.21
C GLU A 342 -9.01 -2.33 -3.37
N PRO A 343 -9.03 -3.68 -3.42
CA PRO A 343 -8.39 -4.41 -4.53
C PRO A 343 -9.00 -4.08 -5.88
N LEU A 344 -10.33 -3.98 -5.98
CA LEU A 344 -11.01 -3.57 -7.20
C LEU A 344 -10.63 -2.14 -7.60
N ARG A 345 -10.64 -1.20 -6.64
CA ARG A 345 -10.26 0.19 -6.88
C ARG A 345 -8.83 0.32 -7.38
N GLU A 346 -7.88 -0.38 -6.78
CA GLU A 346 -6.49 -0.33 -7.22
C GLU A 346 -6.30 -1.05 -8.56
N TYR A 347 -7.00 -2.16 -8.80
CA TYR A 347 -6.98 -2.83 -10.11
C TYR A 347 -7.48 -1.92 -11.23
N ALA A 348 -8.57 -1.19 -11.02
CA ALA A 348 -9.05 -0.18 -11.97
C ALA A 348 -8.00 0.91 -12.25
N MET A 349 -7.19 1.30 -11.26
CA MET A 349 -6.10 2.25 -11.48
C MET A 349 -4.99 1.68 -12.36
N ILE A 350 -4.71 0.38 -12.23
CA ILE A 350 -3.76 -0.29 -13.11
C ILE A 350 -4.30 -0.34 -14.54
N LEU A 351 -5.57 -0.71 -14.72
CA LEU A 351 -6.26 -0.68 -16.02
C LEU A 351 -6.28 0.73 -16.64
N MET A 352 -6.45 1.77 -15.83
CA MET A 352 -6.34 3.15 -16.30
C MET A 352 -4.93 3.45 -16.83
N SER A 353 -3.88 2.96 -16.18
CA SER A 353 -2.49 3.18 -16.61
C SER A 353 -2.12 2.45 -17.91
N THR A 354 -2.80 1.34 -18.23
CA THR A 354 -2.69 0.63 -19.51
C THR A 354 -3.58 1.20 -20.61
N GLY A 355 -4.46 2.17 -20.29
CA GLY A 355 -5.39 2.78 -21.25
C GLY A 355 -6.72 2.02 -21.40
N GLN A 356 -6.97 0.99 -20.61
CA GLN A 356 -8.22 0.21 -20.59
C GLN A 356 -9.30 0.94 -19.78
N LEU A 357 -9.69 2.14 -20.22
CA LEU A 357 -10.53 3.06 -19.43
C LEU A 357 -11.95 2.53 -19.18
N ASN A 358 -12.56 1.83 -20.15
CA ASN A 358 -13.92 1.29 -20.00
C ASN A 358 -13.96 0.13 -18.99
N GLU A 359 -13.02 -0.80 -19.10
CA GLU A 359 -12.87 -1.91 -18.15
C GLU A 359 -12.57 -1.39 -16.74
N ALA A 360 -11.75 -0.34 -16.61
CA ALA A 360 -11.50 0.32 -15.33
C ALA A 360 -12.78 0.90 -14.70
N LEU A 361 -13.69 1.47 -15.50
CA LEU A 361 -14.98 1.98 -15.00
C LEU A 361 -15.92 0.86 -14.56
N GLU A 362 -15.95 -0.26 -15.29
CA GLU A 362 -16.75 -1.43 -14.91
C GLU A 362 -16.29 -2.01 -13.56
N VAL A 363 -14.97 -2.19 -13.40
CA VAL A 363 -14.38 -2.65 -12.13
C VAL A 363 -14.66 -1.67 -10.97
N LEU A 364 -14.61 -0.35 -11.23
CA LEU A 364 -14.97 0.64 -10.20
C LEU A 364 -16.46 0.63 -9.87
N ALA A 365 -17.35 0.35 -10.84
CA ALA A 365 -18.77 0.23 -10.57
C ALA A 365 -19.05 -0.93 -9.62
N GLU A 366 -18.38 -2.08 -9.79
CA GLU A 366 -18.46 -3.20 -8.84
C GLU A 366 -18.02 -2.79 -7.43
N ALA A 367 -16.94 -2.01 -7.31
CA ALA A 367 -16.47 -1.50 -6.03
C ALA A 367 -17.45 -0.51 -5.37
N GLU A 368 -18.18 0.29 -6.17
CA GLU A 368 -19.17 1.25 -5.68
C GLU A 368 -20.49 0.60 -5.27
N ASP A 369 -20.93 -0.47 -5.95
CA ASP A 369 -22.13 -1.22 -5.59
C ASP A 369 -22.03 -1.79 -4.16
N VAL A 370 -20.82 -2.18 -3.75
CA VAL A 370 -20.53 -2.60 -2.37
C VAL A 370 -20.66 -1.45 -1.36
N LEU A 371 -20.39 -0.22 -1.78
CA LEU A 371 -20.36 0.98 -0.94
C LEU A 371 -21.72 1.69 -0.84
N ALA A 372 -22.82 1.01 -1.17
CA ALA A 372 -24.17 1.59 -1.17
C ALA A 372 -24.65 2.12 0.21
N SER A 373 -23.94 1.83 1.30
CA SER A 373 -24.23 2.38 2.65
C SER A 373 -23.29 3.53 3.01
N ASP A 374 -23.79 4.48 3.81
CA ASP A 374 -23.02 5.64 4.29
C ASP A 374 -21.92 5.29 5.32
N THR A 375 -21.71 4.00 5.63
CA THR A 375 -20.73 3.53 6.60
C THR A 375 -19.29 3.82 6.18
N PHE A 376 -18.98 3.70 4.90
CA PHE A 376 -17.62 3.69 4.37
C PHE A 376 -17.33 4.98 3.60
N THR A 377 -17.50 6.12 4.25
CA THR A 377 -17.41 7.45 3.60
C THR A 377 -16.04 7.71 2.99
N TYR A 378 -14.96 7.31 3.67
CA TYR A 378 -13.60 7.41 3.14
C TYR A 378 -13.41 6.60 1.86
N LEU A 379 -13.81 5.32 1.87
CA LEU A 379 -13.68 4.43 0.71
C LEU A 379 -14.47 4.98 -0.46
N THR A 380 -15.71 5.41 -0.22
CA THR A 380 -16.58 6.07 -1.21
C THR A 380 -15.92 7.29 -1.84
N ALA A 381 -15.38 8.20 -1.04
CA ALA A 381 -14.69 9.38 -1.54
C ALA A 381 -13.45 9.01 -2.39
N THR A 382 -12.66 8.03 -1.96
CA THR A 382 -11.47 7.59 -2.72
C THR A 382 -11.82 6.89 -4.03
N THR A 383 -12.85 6.04 -4.03
CA THR A 383 -13.33 5.32 -5.24
C THR A 383 -13.91 6.29 -6.25
N ARG A 384 -14.79 7.21 -5.81
CA ARG A 384 -15.36 8.25 -6.67
C ARG A 384 -14.29 9.19 -7.22
N LEU A 385 -13.22 9.46 -6.47
CA LEU A 385 -12.11 10.27 -6.98
C LEU A 385 -11.35 9.54 -8.11
N ARG A 386 -11.19 8.22 -8.03
CA ARG A 386 -10.60 7.42 -9.12
C ARG A 386 -11.47 7.44 -10.36
N ARG A 387 -12.80 7.39 -10.19
CA ARG A 387 -13.73 7.62 -11.30
C ARG A 387 -13.51 8.99 -11.95
N ALA A 388 -13.38 10.05 -11.14
CA ALA A 388 -13.10 11.39 -11.69
C ALA A 388 -11.79 11.39 -12.52
N GLU A 389 -10.72 10.76 -12.04
CA GLU A 389 -9.46 10.61 -12.79
C GLU A 389 -9.66 9.92 -14.15
N ILE A 390 -10.44 8.83 -14.19
CA ILE A 390 -10.73 8.11 -15.43
C ILE A 390 -11.58 8.95 -16.39
N LEU A 391 -12.59 9.67 -15.89
CA LEU A 391 -13.41 10.57 -16.69
C LEU A 391 -12.56 11.66 -17.35
N ILE A 392 -11.60 12.26 -16.63
CA ILE A 392 -10.64 13.22 -17.19
C ILE A 392 -9.79 12.55 -18.29
N LYS A 393 -9.35 11.30 -18.10
CA LYS A 393 -8.60 10.55 -19.13
C LYS A 393 -9.45 10.22 -20.37
N GLN A 394 -10.76 10.08 -20.24
CA GLN A 394 -11.70 9.93 -21.36
C GLN A 394 -12.03 11.26 -22.06
N GLY A 395 -11.56 12.40 -21.55
CA GLY A 395 -11.89 13.73 -22.06
C GLY A 395 -13.23 14.30 -21.55
N LEU A 396 -13.88 13.61 -20.60
CA LEU A 396 -15.12 14.07 -19.95
C LEU A 396 -14.81 15.05 -18.82
N PHE A 397 -14.23 16.20 -19.18
CA PHE A 397 -13.63 17.14 -18.23
C PHE A 397 -14.65 17.77 -17.26
N GLU A 398 -15.82 18.19 -17.74
CA GLU A 398 -16.86 18.80 -16.90
C GLU A 398 -17.35 17.84 -15.80
N SER A 399 -17.68 16.61 -16.19
CA SER A 399 -18.14 15.57 -15.26
C SER A 399 -17.06 15.21 -14.23
N GLY A 400 -15.81 15.08 -14.69
CA GLY A 400 -14.69 14.81 -13.78
C GLY A 400 -14.40 15.98 -12.83
N TYR A 401 -14.54 17.23 -13.30
CA TYR A 401 -14.38 18.43 -12.46
C TYR A 401 -15.44 18.49 -11.37
N ALA A 402 -16.73 18.35 -11.73
CA ALA A 402 -17.84 18.41 -10.78
C ALA A 402 -17.70 17.34 -9.69
N LEU A 403 -17.39 16.10 -10.10
CA LEU A 403 -17.18 14.98 -9.17
C LEU A 403 -15.99 15.24 -8.24
N ALA A 404 -14.85 15.71 -8.77
CA ALA A 404 -13.70 16.05 -7.95
C ALA A 404 -13.97 17.23 -6.99
N GLN A 405 -14.80 18.20 -7.37
CA GLN A 405 -15.18 19.32 -6.52
C GLN A 405 -16.02 18.87 -5.32
N GLU A 406 -17.02 18.02 -5.53
CA GLU A 406 -17.82 17.43 -4.44
C GLU A 406 -16.91 16.72 -3.42
N ILE A 407 -16.00 15.88 -3.92
CA ILE A 407 -15.08 15.12 -3.08
C ILE A 407 -14.12 16.04 -2.34
N ARG A 408 -13.59 17.08 -3.00
CA ARG A 408 -12.72 18.07 -2.38
C ARG A 408 -13.41 18.73 -1.19
N ASN A 409 -14.64 19.20 -1.36
CA ASN A 409 -15.38 19.89 -0.29
C ASN A 409 -15.55 18.96 0.93
N TYR A 410 -16.01 17.72 0.70
CA TYR A 410 -16.07 16.70 1.75
C TYR A 410 -14.70 16.49 2.45
N CYS A 411 -13.62 16.37 1.67
CA CYS A 411 -12.28 16.14 2.23
C CYS A 411 -11.78 17.33 3.05
N GLU A 412 -12.09 18.56 2.64
CA GLU A 412 -11.70 19.78 3.38
C GLU A 412 -12.43 19.88 4.72
N ASP A 413 -13.73 19.59 4.73
CA ASP A 413 -14.54 19.57 5.95
C ASP A 413 -14.02 18.53 6.96
N GLN A 414 -13.55 17.37 6.47
CA GLN A 414 -13.03 16.30 7.29
C GLN A 414 -11.53 16.39 7.59
N GLY A 415 -10.80 17.34 7.00
CA GLY A 415 -9.35 17.46 7.15
C GLY A 415 -8.53 16.36 6.45
N LEU A 416 -9.10 15.69 5.44
CA LEU A 416 -8.44 14.67 4.63
C LEU A 416 -7.45 15.29 3.63
N VAL A 417 -6.24 15.61 4.13
CA VAL A 417 -5.26 16.43 3.42
C VAL A 417 -4.88 15.84 2.06
N ALA A 418 -4.33 14.62 2.02
CA ALA A 418 -3.79 14.05 0.78
C ALA A 418 -4.89 13.88 -0.28
N LEU A 419 -6.10 13.51 0.13
CA LEU A 419 -7.24 13.29 -0.76
C LEU A 419 -7.80 14.61 -1.31
N SER A 420 -7.93 15.65 -0.47
CA SER A 420 -8.31 17.00 -0.91
C SER A 420 -7.34 17.57 -1.94
N LEU A 421 -6.03 17.46 -1.69
CA LEU A 421 -5.00 17.93 -2.62
C LEU A 421 -5.04 17.20 -3.95
N ARG A 422 -5.31 15.89 -3.92
CA ARG A 422 -5.48 15.08 -5.11
C ARG A 422 -6.72 15.47 -5.91
N ALA A 423 -7.85 15.68 -5.24
CA ALA A 423 -9.07 16.19 -5.87
C ALA A 423 -8.84 17.53 -6.56
N ARG A 424 -8.13 18.46 -5.92
CA ARG A 424 -7.71 19.73 -6.53
C ARG A 424 -6.83 19.54 -7.77
N ILE A 425 -5.90 18.58 -7.78
CA ILE A 425 -5.12 18.25 -8.99
C ILE A 425 -6.05 17.81 -10.12
N VAL A 426 -7.01 16.92 -9.85
CA VAL A 426 -7.96 16.43 -10.87
C VAL A 426 -8.78 17.60 -11.42
N MET A 427 -9.25 18.51 -10.57
CA MET A 427 -9.95 19.73 -10.99
C MET A 427 -9.08 20.62 -11.90
N VAL A 428 -7.80 20.81 -11.55
CA VAL A 428 -6.86 21.62 -12.36
C VAL A 428 -6.59 20.95 -13.71
N GLU A 429 -6.42 19.63 -13.73
CA GLU A 429 -6.25 18.86 -14.97
C GLU A 429 -7.48 18.95 -15.88
N ALA A 430 -8.69 18.89 -15.29
CA ALA A 430 -9.94 19.09 -16.00
C ALA A 430 -10.02 20.48 -16.66
N LEU A 431 -9.70 21.54 -15.90
CA LEU A 431 -9.71 22.91 -16.42
C LEU A 431 -8.70 23.11 -17.55
N ILE A 432 -7.48 22.56 -17.41
CA ILE A 432 -6.47 22.59 -18.49
C ILE A 432 -6.98 21.81 -19.71
N GLY A 433 -7.66 20.68 -19.52
CA GLY A 433 -8.32 19.93 -20.58
C GLY A 433 -9.37 20.77 -21.33
N LEU A 434 -10.23 21.47 -20.59
CA LEU A 434 -11.26 22.36 -21.16
C LEU A 434 -10.67 23.55 -21.92
N VAL A 435 -9.57 24.14 -21.42
CA VAL A 435 -8.85 25.23 -22.11
C VAL A 435 -8.34 24.78 -23.49
N ARG A 436 -7.94 23.51 -23.63
CA ARG A 436 -7.52 22.93 -24.92
C ARG A 436 -8.69 22.74 -25.88
N LEU A 437 -9.93 22.63 -25.39
CA LEU A 437 -11.12 22.40 -26.22
C LEU A 437 -11.79 23.70 -26.72
N GLY A 438 -11.54 24.87 -26.11
CA GLY A 438 -12.12 26.13 -26.59
C GLY A 438 -12.42 27.17 -25.49
N GLU A 439 -13.40 28.04 -25.78
CA GLU A 439 -13.76 29.34 -25.16
C GLU A 439 -13.59 29.48 -23.62
N GLU A 440 -13.50 30.74 -23.15
CA GLU A 440 -13.24 31.13 -21.74
C GLU A 440 -11.85 30.74 -21.20
N GLN A 441 -10.87 30.61 -22.09
CA GLN A 441 -9.52 30.14 -21.77
C GLN A 441 -8.88 30.89 -20.59
N GLU A 442 -8.95 32.22 -20.57
CA GLU A 442 -8.30 33.01 -19.52
C GLU A 442 -8.98 32.87 -18.16
N GLN A 443 -10.31 32.83 -18.10
CA GLN A 443 -11.06 32.63 -16.85
C GLN A 443 -10.78 31.23 -16.26
N ARG A 444 -10.78 30.20 -17.10
CA ARG A 444 -10.46 28.82 -16.67
C ARG A 444 -9.01 28.68 -16.23
N LEU A 445 -8.07 29.33 -16.92
CA LEU A 445 -6.66 29.38 -16.50
C LEU A 445 -6.45 30.12 -15.17
N GLN A 446 -7.20 31.20 -14.93
CA GLN A 446 -7.18 31.91 -13.64
C GLN A 446 -7.68 31.01 -12.51
N LEU A 447 -8.84 30.36 -12.70
CA LEU A 447 -9.38 29.43 -11.72
C LEU A 447 -8.44 28.24 -11.47
N ALA A 448 -7.84 27.68 -12.53
CA ALA A 448 -6.87 26.59 -12.41
C ALA A 448 -5.63 27.02 -11.59
N GLU A 449 -5.15 28.24 -11.80
CA GLU A 449 -4.01 28.78 -11.06
C GLU A 449 -4.36 29.03 -9.58
N GLU A 450 -5.54 29.56 -9.29
CA GLU A 450 -6.05 29.76 -7.92
C GLU A 450 -6.15 28.44 -7.16
N LEU A 451 -6.64 27.38 -7.80
CA LEU A 451 -6.72 26.05 -7.20
C LEU A 451 -5.33 25.41 -7.00
N CYS A 452 -4.39 25.68 -7.92
CA CYS A 452 -3.10 25.01 -7.94
C CYS A 452 -2.03 25.67 -7.04
N ARG A 453 -2.05 27.00 -6.87
CA ARG A 453 -1.03 27.71 -6.05
C ARG A 453 -0.95 27.19 -4.61
N PRO A 454 -2.07 26.96 -3.88
CA PRO A 454 -2.02 26.44 -2.52
C PRO A 454 -1.41 25.04 -2.42
N LEU A 455 -1.50 24.22 -3.48
CA LEU A 455 -0.96 22.86 -3.50
C LEU A 455 0.54 22.83 -3.23
N ILE A 456 1.29 23.82 -3.72
CA ILE A 456 2.74 23.89 -3.52
C ILE A 456 3.08 23.95 -2.03
N VAL A 457 2.39 24.82 -1.29
CA VAL A 457 2.65 25.07 0.13
C VAL A 457 2.21 23.86 0.95
N MET A 458 1.01 23.34 0.69
CA MET A 458 0.47 22.19 1.42
C MET A 458 1.27 20.91 1.15
N ALA A 459 1.70 20.67 -0.10
CA ALA A 459 2.54 19.52 -0.42
C ALA A 459 3.90 19.58 0.30
N GLN A 460 4.47 20.78 0.49
CA GLN A 460 5.69 20.95 1.28
C GLN A 460 5.45 20.72 2.78
N GLN A 461 4.35 21.25 3.33
CA GLN A 461 3.98 21.10 4.74
C GLN A 461 3.76 19.63 5.11
N HIS A 462 3.11 18.86 4.25
CA HIS A 462 2.78 17.45 4.49
C HIS A 462 3.76 16.47 3.83
N ASN A 463 4.82 16.98 3.20
CA ASN A 463 5.87 16.19 2.58
C ASN A 463 5.36 15.21 1.51
N LEU A 464 4.50 15.71 0.61
CA LEU A 464 3.85 14.95 -0.46
C LEU A 464 4.57 15.22 -1.79
N GLN A 465 5.56 14.39 -2.14
CA GLN A 465 6.45 14.65 -3.28
C GLN A 465 5.71 14.59 -4.63
N ASP A 466 4.77 13.65 -4.79
CA ASP A 466 4.00 13.49 -6.03
C ASP A 466 3.17 14.75 -6.34
N ILE A 467 2.47 15.26 -5.34
CA ILE A 467 1.69 16.50 -5.44
C ILE A 467 2.63 17.70 -5.66
N ALA A 468 3.81 17.72 -5.03
CA ALA A 468 4.75 18.83 -5.14
C ALA A 468 5.28 19.02 -6.56
N TYR A 469 5.69 17.96 -7.26
CA TYR A 469 6.17 18.10 -8.65
C TYR A 469 5.01 18.29 -9.63
N ARG A 470 3.88 17.57 -9.47
CA ARG A 470 2.71 17.70 -10.36
C ARG A 470 2.11 19.10 -10.32
N SER A 471 1.91 19.69 -9.14
CA SER A 471 1.38 21.06 -9.02
C SER A 471 2.26 22.10 -9.72
N ARG A 472 3.58 21.95 -9.64
CA ARG A 472 4.54 22.83 -10.34
C ARG A 472 4.52 22.61 -11.83
N HIS A 473 4.41 21.37 -12.28
CA HIS A 473 4.27 21.04 -13.70
C HIS A 473 2.99 21.67 -14.28
N LEU A 474 1.86 21.56 -13.58
CA LEU A 474 0.59 22.18 -13.97
C LEU A 474 0.71 23.71 -14.07
N LEU A 475 1.36 24.37 -13.09
CA LEU A 475 1.64 25.82 -13.16
C LEU A 475 2.57 26.19 -14.32
N GLY A 476 3.53 25.32 -14.65
CA GLY A 476 4.37 25.44 -15.83
C GLY A 476 3.53 25.43 -17.12
N ARG A 477 2.64 24.45 -17.27
CA ARG A 477 1.73 24.32 -18.42
C ARG A 477 0.78 25.51 -18.54
N MET A 478 0.23 26.00 -17.42
CA MET A 478 -0.59 27.21 -17.41
C MET A 478 0.20 28.45 -17.86
N ALA A 479 1.45 28.60 -17.40
CA ALA A 479 2.31 29.70 -17.83
C ALA A 479 2.69 29.60 -19.32
N GLN A 480 2.92 28.38 -19.83
CA GLN A 480 3.13 28.14 -21.27
C GLN A 480 1.89 28.52 -22.09
N ALA A 481 0.70 28.14 -21.64
CA ALA A 481 -0.55 28.49 -22.31
C ALA A 481 -0.77 30.02 -22.40
N ARG A 482 -0.29 30.78 -21.42
CA ARG A 482 -0.30 32.26 -21.43
C ARG A 482 0.88 32.91 -22.16
N GLY A 483 1.81 32.12 -22.69
CA GLY A 483 3.03 32.62 -23.34
C GLY A 483 4.10 33.17 -22.40
N ASP A 484 3.95 33.03 -21.07
CA ASP A 484 4.98 33.45 -20.09
C ASP A 484 6.06 32.36 -19.97
N LYS A 485 6.97 32.36 -20.95
CA LYS A 485 8.08 31.40 -21.04
C LYS A 485 8.98 31.44 -19.80
N GLN A 486 9.20 32.61 -19.20
CA GLN A 486 10.08 32.73 -18.03
C GLN A 486 9.48 32.08 -16.78
N ARG A 487 8.18 32.31 -16.50
CA ARG A 487 7.50 31.63 -15.39
C ARG A 487 7.43 30.13 -15.64
N ALA A 488 7.12 29.71 -16.86
CA ALA A 488 7.10 28.30 -17.24
C ALA A 488 8.43 27.60 -16.93
N ILE A 489 9.57 28.16 -17.37
CA ILE A 489 10.91 27.61 -17.06
C ILE A 489 11.13 27.49 -15.55
N ARG A 490 10.77 28.52 -14.76
CA ARG A 490 10.97 28.49 -13.30
C ARG A 490 10.16 27.36 -12.64
N TYR A 491 8.91 27.19 -13.04
CA TYR A 491 8.05 26.13 -12.50
C TYR A 491 8.52 24.74 -12.91
N LEU A 492 8.85 24.52 -14.19
CA LEU A 492 9.37 23.24 -14.69
C LEU A 492 10.71 22.89 -14.04
N HIS A 493 11.62 23.86 -13.88
CA HIS A 493 12.88 23.64 -13.18
C HIS A 493 12.66 23.20 -11.73
N SER A 494 11.70 23.85 -11.03
CA SER A 494 11.35 23.44 -9.68
C SER A 494 10.69 22.07 -9.63
N ALA A 495 9.89 21.68 -10.63
CA ALA A 495 9.28 20.36 -10.73
C ALA A 495 10.35 19.27 -10.91
N ILE A 496 11.31 19.49 -11.81
CA ILE A 496 12.48 18.62 -12.03
C ILE A 496 13.24 18.40 -10.72
N GLY A 497 13.49 19.45 -9.93
CA GLY A 497 14.17 19.31 -8.63
C GLY A 497 13.43 18.41 -7.63
N HIS A 498 12.09 18.37 -7.66
CA HIS A 498 11.29 17.45 -6.83
C HIS A 498 11.25 16.03 -7.39
N ILE A 499 11.21 15.86 -8.71
CA ILE A 499 11.38 14.54 -9.36
C ILE A 499 12.72 13.93 -8.97
N GLU A 500 13.79 14.71 -9.00
CA GLU A 500 15.11 14.27 -8.55
C GLU A 500 15.15 13.95 -7.05
N HIS A 501 14.31 14.59 -6.24
CA HIS A 501 14.17 14.22 -4.83
C HIS A 501 13.54 12.84 -4.67
N VAL A 502 12.46 12.53 -5.42
CA VAL A 502 11.85 11.19 -5.46
C VAL A 502 12.86 10.15 -5.94
N LEU A 503 13.62 10.47 -6.99
CA LEU A 503 14.63 9.57 -7.54
C LEU A 503 15.71 9.20 -6.52
N ASN A 504 16.09 10.07 -5.58
CA ASN A 504 17.08 9.74 -4.55
C ASN A 504 16.62 8.63 -3.58
N ASP A 505 15.32 8.34 -3.50
CA ASP A 505 14.77 7.22 -2.72
C ASP A 505 14.79 5.90 -3.51
N LEU A 506 15.01 5.96 -4.83
CA LEU A 506 14.97 4.81 -5.73
C LEU A 506 16.36 4.21 -5.98
N VAL A 507 16.36 2.91 -6.25
CA VAL A 507 17.51 2.16 -6.75
C VAL A 507 17.79 2.53 -8.20
N TYR A 508 19.04 2.36 -8.64
CA TYR A 508 19.47 2.67 -10.01
C TYR A 508 18.61 2.01 -11.10
N ASP A 509 18.09 0.79 -10.91
CA ASP A 509 17.19 0.12 -11.87
C ASP A 509 15.75 0.68 -11.88
N LEU A 510 15.31 1.25 -10.75
CA LEU A 510 13.97 1.82 -10.60
C LEU A 510 13.88 3.29 -11.02
N SER A 511 15.02 3.99 -11.05
CA SER A 511 15.08 5.39 -11.43
C SER A 511 14.70 5.65 -12.91
N PRO A 512 15.22 4.92 -13.90
CA PRO A 512 14.82 5.06 -15.29
C PRO A 512 13.34 4.73 -15.54
N THR A 513 12.81 3.75 -14.82
CA THR A 513 11.41 3.32 -14.98
C THR A 513 10.45 4.35 -14.39
N PHE A 514 10.73 4.90 -13.20
CA PHE A 514 10.00 6.05 -12.67
C PHE A 514 10.08 7.28 -13.58
N LEU A 515 11.25 7.56 -14.16
CA LEU A 515 11.42 8.70 -15.07
C LEU A 515 10.50 8.62 -16.29
N ARG A 516 10.09 7.44 -16.76
CA ARG A 516 9.09 7.33 -17.83
C ARG A 516 7.74 7.93 -17.41
N THR A 517 7.35 7.78 -16.15
CA THR A 517 6.14 8.40 -15.58
C THR A 517 6.27 9.92 -15.47
N ALA A 518 7.47 10.41 -15.15
CA ALA A 518 7.74 11.84 -14.94
C ALA A 518 8.34 12.55 -16.17
N TRP A 519 8.45 11.85 -17.31
CA TRP A 519 9.18 12.28 -18.50
C TRP A 519 8.59 13.57 -19.09
N GLU A 520 7.26 13.69 -19.08
CA GLU A 520 6.54 14.85 -19.61
C GLU A 520 7.05 16.19 -19.05
N VAL A 521 7.56 16.22 -17.80
CA VAL A 521 8.11 17.44 -17.20
C VAL A 521 9.44 17.84 -17.84
N TYR A 522 10.31 16.87 -18.13
CA TYR A 522 11.57 17.10 -18.82
C TYR A 522 11.31 17.45 -20.28
N GLU A 523 10.40 16.75 -20.93
CA GLU A 523 9.96 17.00 -22.30
C GLU A 523 9.44 18.44 -22.46
N ASP A 524 8.52 18.89 -21.59
CA ASP A 524 7.99 20.26 -21.60
C ASP A 524 9.12 21.30 -21.38
N MET A 525 10.11 20.99 -20.54
CA MET A 525 11.28 21.86 -20.33
C MET A 525 12.18 21.90 -21.57
N ILE A 526 12.52 20.76 -22.16
CA ILE A 526 13.42 20.67 -23.33
C ILE A 526 12.77 21.38 -24.51
N SER A 527 11.49 21.10 -24.80
CA SER A 527 10.72 21.76 -25.86
C SER A 527 10.71 23.29 -25.67
N LEU A 528 10.48 23.77 -24.44
CA LEU A 528 10.49 25.20 -24.13
C LEU A 528 11.88 25.87 -24.30
N GLN A 529 12.97 25.15 -24.04
CA GLN A 529 14.34 25.66 -24.30
C GLN A 529 14.64 25.71 -25.80
N LEU A 530 14.23 24.69 -26.57
CA LEU A 530 14.39 24.66 -28.02
C LEU A 530 13.63 25.81 -28.69
N GLN A 531 12.40 26.09 -28.27
CA GLN A 531 11.60 27.23 -28.74
C GLN A 531 12.22 28.61 -28.42
N GLN A 532 13.23 28.67 -27.55
CA GLN A 532 13.99 29.88 -27.22
C GLN A 532 15.37 29.90 -27.89
N GLY A 533 15.71 28.89 -28.70
CA GLY A 533 17.02 28.77 -29.34
C GLY A 533 18.13 28.31 -28.40
N HIS A 534 17.82 27.86 -27.18
CA HIS A 534 18.80 27.42 -26.19
C HIS A 534 19.13 25.92 -26.33
N ALA A 535 19.70 25.53 -27.48
CA ALA A 535 20.00 24.13 -27.79
C ALA A 535 20.89 23.43 -26.74
N GLU A 536 21.91 24.11 -26.21
CA GLU A 536 22.79 23.52 -25.18
C GLU A 536 22.06 23.26 -23.86
N LEU A 537 21.12 24.13 -23.46
CA LEU A 537 20.32 23.92 -22.26
C LEU A 537 19.31 22.78 -22.47
N ALA A 538 18.73 22.68 -23.66
CA ALA A 538 17.86 21.57 -24.03
C ALA A 538 18.62 20.23 -23.95
N PHE A 539 19.82 20.16 -24.53
CA PHE A 539 20.72 19.01 -24.43
C PHE A 539 21.09 18.69 -22.97
N HIS A 540 21.39 19.71 -22.15
CA HIS A 540 21.67 19.52 -20.74
C HIS A 540 20.52 18.83 -19.99
N TYR A 541 19.27 19.23 -20.21
CA TYR A 541 18.12 18.61 -19.53
C TYR A 541 17.86 17.17 -19.99
N LEU A 542 18.10 16.87 -21.27
CA LEU A 542 18.06 15.49 -21.79
C LEU A 542 19.09 14.61 -21.07
N GLU A 543 20.36 15.04 -21.07
CA GLU A 543 21.44 14.27 -20.43
C GLU A 543 21.30 14.20 -18.91
N ARG A 544 20.71 15.23 -18.29
CA ARG A 544 20.36 15.23 -16.88
C ARG A 544 19.37 14.12 -16.54
N ALA A 545 18.34 13.91 -17.35
CA ALA A 545 17.40 12.81 -17.16
C ALA A 545 18.09 11.45 -17.38
N ARG A 546 18.81 11.28 -18.49
CA ARG A 546 19.46 10.01 -18.87
C ARG A 546 20.51 9.54 -17.87
N SER A 547 21.28 10.48 -17.32
CA SER A 547 22.41 10.16 -16.45
C SER A 547 22.03 9.97 -14.98
N ILE A 548 20.74 9.97 -14.61
CA ILE A 548 20.35 9.92 -13.21
C ILE A 548 20.75 8.61 -12.53
N ALA A 549 20.55 7.47 -13.18
CA ALA A 549 20.86 6.16 -12.63
C ALA A 549 22.38 5.99 -12.41
N LEU A 550 23.18 6.39 -13.41
CA LEU A 550 24.64 6.40 -13.30
C LEU A 550 25.13 7.34 -12.19
N ARG A 551 24.56 8.53 -12.08
CA ARG A 551 24.90 9.49 -11.01
C ARG A 551 24.61 8.93 -9.62
N GLN A 552 23.52 8.20 -9.46
CA GLN A 552 23.17 7.55 -8.19
C GLN A 552 24.15 6.42 -7.87
N TYR A 553 24.47 5.59 -8.86
CA TYR A 553 25.45 4.52 -8.69
C TYR A 553 26.81 5.06 -8.21
N LEU A 554 27.37 6.06 -8.91
CA LEU A 554 28.66 6.67 -8.57
C LEU A 554 28.67 7.36 -7.19
N ARG A 555 27.57 8.01 -6.80
CA ARG A 555 27.46 8.61 -5.45
C ARG A 555 27.46 7.57 -4.35
N THR A 556 26.90 6.40 -4.60
CA THR A 556 26.83 5.32 -3.62
C THR A 556 28.22 4.72 -3.39
N SER A 557 29.04 4.59 -4.43
CA SER A 557 30.43 4.14 -4.32
C SER A 557 31.36 5.15 -3.61
N ASP A 558 31.15 6.45 -3.82
CA ASP A 558 31.97 7.49 -3.18
C ASP A 558 31.63 7.68 -1.69
N GLY A 559 30.34 7.58 -1.33
CA GLY A 559 29.86 7.73 0.04
C GLY A 559 30.29 6.60 1.01
N GLU A 560 30.76 5.46 0.49
CA GLU A 560 31.37 4.40 1.30
C GLU A 560 32.80 4.73 1.73
N GLN A 561 33.48 5.66 1.05
CA GLN A 561 34.88 6.02 1.33
C GLN A 561 35.04 7.21 2.31
N GLN A 562 33.99 7.99 2.56
CA GLN A 562 34.00 9.18 3.43
C GLN A 562 32.93 9.08 4.53
N LYS A 563 33.21 8.42 5.66
CA LYS A 563 32.32 8.47 6.84
C LYS A 563 33.10 8.65 8.15
N ASP A 564 32.62 9.59 8.96
CA ASP A 564 33.23 10.05 10.22
C ASP A 564 32.96 9.09 11.41
N GLY A 565 33.88 9.05 12.39
CA GLY A 565 33.98 7.97 13.39
C GLY A 565 32.79 7.75 14.35
N LYS A 566 31.89 8.73 14.53
CA LYS A 566 30.65 8.57 15.34
C LYS A 566 29.48 8.00 14.54
N GLN A 567 29.40 8.29 13.24
CA GLN A 567 28.39 7.72 12.34
C GLN A 567 28.68 6.25 12.03
N ALA A 568 29.96 5.85 12.04
CA ALA A 568 30.38 4.47 11.84
C ALA A 568 29.78 3.47 12.86
N LYS A 569 29.66 3.84 14.15
CA LYS A 569 29.12 2.93 15.20
C LYS A 569 27.61 2.68 15.09
N ILE A 570 26.81 3.71 14.82
CA ILE A 570 25.36 3.58 14.62
C ILE A 570 25.07 2.83 13.31
N PHE A 571 25.89 3.07 12.28
CA PHE A 571 25.87 2.35 11.02
C PHE A 571 26.22 0.88 11.20
N GLU A 572 27.22 0.54 12.03
CA GLU A 572 27.54 -0.85 12.38
C GLU A 572 26.41 -1.57 13.10
N GLU A 573 25.72 -0.93 14.05
CA GLU A 573 24.59 -1.54 14.77
C GLU A 573 23.39 -1.80 13.84
N ALA A 574 23.06 -0.85 12.96
CA ALA A 574 22.03 -1.03 11.92
C ALA A 574 22.42 -2.10 10.88
N ARG A 575 23.71 -2.16 10.51
CA ARG A 575 24.28 -3.18 9.61
C ARG A 575 24.31 -4.57 10.26
N ARG A 576 24.50 -4.68 11.58
CA ARG A 576 24.42 -5.95 12.32
C ARG A 576 23.00 -6.47 12.42
N ALA A 577 22.02 -5.60 12.72
CA ALA A 577 20.60 -5.99 12.77
C ALA A 577 20.04 -6.39 11.38
N LYS A 578 20.48 -5.72 10.31
CA LYS A 578 20.10 -6.04 8.92
C LYS A 578 21.02 -7.06 8.23
N GLY A 579 22.14 -7.43 8.87
CA GLY A 579 23.14 -8.31 8.30
C GLY A 579 22.60 -9.71 8.04
N ALA A 580 21.73 -10.22 8.92
CA ALA A 580 21.08 -11.52 8.72
C ALA A 580 20.18 -11.53 7.47
N SER A 581 19.32 -10.50 7.29
CA SER A 581 18.47 -10.39 6.11
C SER A 581 19.27 -10.19 4.82
N VAL A 582 20.33 -9.38 4.85
CA VAL A 582 21.22 -9.20 3.69
C VAL A 582 21.91 -10.51 3.32
N LEU A 583 22.50 -11.22 4.29
CA LEU A 583 23.16 -12.51 4.06
C LEU A 583 22.18 -13.58 3.54
N GLN A 584 20.95 -13.62 4.08
CA GLN A 584 19.90 -14.51 3.60
C GLN A 584 19.57 -14.24 2.13
N ARG A 585 19.46 -12.97 1.74
CA ARG A 585 19.16 -12.57 0.36
C ARG A 585 20.33 -12.80 -0.58
N GLU A 586 21.57 -12.58 -0.13
CA GLU A 586 22.77 -12.94 -0.88
C GLU A 586 22.83 -14.46 -1.11
N TYR A 587 22.51 -15.26 -0.09
CA TYR A 587 22.42 -16.71 -0.23
C TYR A 587 21.32 -17.13 -1.22
N GLU A 588 20.11 -16.59 -1.11
CA GLU A 588 19.04 -16.85 -2.08
C GLU A 588 19.44 -16.46 -3.51
N LEU A 589 20.12 -15.31 -3.67
CA LEU A 589 20.63 -14.87 -4.97
C LEU A 589 21.60 -15.91 -5.55
N THR A 590 22.53 -16.44 -4.75
CA THR A 590 23.44 -17.50 -5.21
C THR A 590 22.71 -18.78 -5.62
N LEU A 591 21.64 -19.16 -4.91
CA LEU A 591 20.82 -20.32 -5.27
C LEU A 591 20.10 -20.12 -6.60
N TRP A 592 19.47 -18.96 -6.81
CA TRP A 592 18.76 -18.66 -8.06
C TRP A 592 19.71 -18.49 -9.23
N GLN A 593 20.88 -17.89 -9.03
CA GLN A 593 21.94 -17.87 -10.02
C GLN A 593 22.39 -19.29 -10.36
N GLY A 594 22.59 -20.17 -9.38
CA GLY A 594 22.91 -21.57 -9.62
C GLY A 594 21.87 -22.29 -10.50
N LYS A 595 20.58 -22.11 -10.20
CA LYS A 595 19.47 -22.64 -11.03
C LYS A 595 19.50 -22.09 -12.46
N TYR A 596 19.67 -20.78 -12.61
CA TYR A 596 19.79 -20.14 -13.92
C TYR A 596 20.92 -20.77 -14.74
N HIS A 597 22.12 -20.93 -14.16
CA HIS A 597 23.25 -21.54 -14.85
C HIS A 597 22.95 -23.00 -15.24
N SER A 598 22.26 -23.78 -14.40
CA SER A 598 21.89 -25.16 -14.75
C SER A 598 20.93 -25.24 -15.93
N TYR A 599 19.87 -24.42 -15.95
CA TYR A 599 18.91 -24.42 -17.06
C TYR A 599 19.51 -23.83 -18.34
N SER A 600 20.35 -22.80 -18.22
CA SER A 600 21.07 -22.21 -19.37
C SER A 600 22.03 -23.22 -20.00
N ALA A 601 22.72 -24.03 -19.18
CA ALA A 601 23.57 -25.11 -19.68
C ALA A 601 22.77 -26.19 -20.44
N LEU A 602 21.58 -26.56 -19.94
CA LEU A 602 20.67 -27.53 -20.61
C LEU A 602 20.17 -27.04 -21.98
N LEU A 603 19.99 -25.73 -22.17
CA LEU A 603 19.64 -25.17 -23.50
C LEU A 603 20.85 -25.02 -24.44
N SER A 604 22.05 -25.00 -23.89
CA SER A 604 23.30 -24.80 -24.66
C SER A 604 23.92 -26.12 -25.12
N THR A 605 23.43 -27.28 -24.66
CA THR A 605 23.91 -28.59 -25.09
C THR A 605 23.52 -28.87 -26.55
N PRO A 606 24.47 -29.23 -27.43
CA PRO A 606 24.26 -29.38 -28.88
C PRO A 606 23.41 -30.60 -29.28
N GLU A 607 23.06 -31.48 -28.35
CA GLU A 607 22.15 -32.61 -28.56
C GLU A 607 20.69 -32.14 -28.46
N ALA A 608 20.29 -31.26 -29.38
CA ALA A 608 18.92 -30.75 -29.50
C ALA A 608 17.86 -31.85 -29.80
N GLU A 609 18.30 -33.11 -29.97
CA GLU A 609 17.46 -34.30 -30.17
C GLU A 609 17.04 -34.98 -28.84
N LEU A 610 17.64 -34.63 -27.70
CA LEU A 610 17.36 -35.28 -26.40
C LEU A 610 16.31 -34.57 -25.52
N VAL A 611 15.98 -33.32 -25.82
CA VAL A 611 14.99 -32.54 -25.07
C VAL A 611 13.76 -32.37 -25.95
N GLU A 612 12.65 -32.99 -25.56
CA GLU A 612 11.40 -32.84 -26.32
C GLU A 612 11.00 -31.35 -26.41
N PRO A 613 10.35 -30.89 -27.50
CA PRO A 613 9.94 -29.48 -27.65
C PRO A 613 9.15 -28.93 -26.45
N ILE A 614 8.38 -29.79 -25.78
CA ILE A 614 7.60 -29.48 -24.58
C ILE A 614 8.52 -29.25 -23.36
N GLU A 615 9.59 -30.04 -23.21
CA GLU A 615 10.58 -29.87 -22.13
C GLU A 615 11.42 -28.62 -22.33
N ARG A 616 11.72 -28.27 -23.59
CA ARG A 616 12.43 -27.02 -23.92
C ARG A 616 11.62 -25.79 -23.52
N GLU A 617 10.32 -25.75 -23.83
CA GLU A 617 9.44 -24.64 -23.47
C GLU A 617 9.36 -24.49 -21.93
N GLN A 618 9.32 -25.60 -21.19
CA GLN A 618 9.36 -25.59 -19.73
C GLN A 618 10.69 -25.04 -19.18
N ILE A 619 11.83 -25.46 -19.73
CA ILE A 619 13.16 -24.95 -19.34
C ILE A 619 13.27 -23.44 -19.62
N GLU A 620 12.78 -22.97 -20.76
CA GLU A 620 12.73 -21.55 -21.10
C GLU A 620 11.82 -20.75 -20.15
N ALA A 621 10.70 -21.33 -19.71
CA ALA A 621 9.84 -20.74 -18.67
C ALA A 621 10.56 -20.65 -17.31
N GLU A 622 11.25 -21.71 -16.88
CA GLU A 622 12.03 -21.71 -15.64
C GLU A 622 13.20 -20.73 -15.67
N LEU A 623 13.84 -20.53 -16.82
CA LEU A 623 14.86 -19.49 -16.99
C LEU A 623 14.30 -18.09 -16.81
N LYS A 624 13.16 -17.78 -17.46
CA LYS A 624 12.47 -16.50 -17.28
C LYS A 624 12.09 -16.27 -15.81
N LEU A 625 11.66 -17.32 -15.11
CA LEU A 625 11.39 -17.25 -13.68
C LEU A 625 12.67 -16.94 -12.88
N CYS A 626 13.79 -17.59 -13.21
CA CYS A 626 15.07 -17.33 -12.58
C CYS A 626 15.54 -15.88 -12.81
N GLU A 627 15.47 -15.38 -14.04
CA GLU A 627 15.82 -13.99 -14.39
C GLU A 627 14.99 -12.97 -13.63
N ALA A 628 13.66 -13.17 -13.60
CA ALA A 628 12.75 -12.31 -12.84
C ALA A 628 13.11 -12.32 -11.35
N LYS A 629 13.42 -13.49 -10.79
CA LYS A 629 13.73 -13.62 -9.38
C LYS A 629 15.10 -13.05 -8.99
N ILE A 630 16.11 -13.24 -9.84
CA ILE A 630 17.44 -12.64 -9.68
C ILE A 630 17.32 -11.11 -9.69
N THR A 631 16.56 -10.56 -10.63
CA THR A 631 16.31 -9.11 -10.74
C THR A 631 15.64 -8.56 -9.47
N GLU A 632 14.59 -9.23 -8.99
CA GLU A 632 13.91 -8.87 -7.74
C GLU A 632 14.86 -8.89 -6.53
N LEU A 633 15.72 -9.91 -6.43
CA LEU A 633 16.69 -10.05 -5.33
C LEU A 633 17.77 -8.96 -5.38
N PHE A 634 18.26 -8.58 -6.56
CA PHE A 634 19.20 -7.47 -6.72
C PHE A 634 18.57 -6.13 -6.31
N GLU A 635 17.35 -5.85 -6.78
CA GLU A 635 16.59 -4.65 -6.41
C GLU A 635 16.46 -4.56 -4.89
N TRP A 636 16.05 -5.65 -4.25
CA TRP A 636 15.86 -5.70 -2.82
C TRP A 636 17.16 -5.55 -2.02
N LEU A 637 18.23 -6.24 -2.41
CA LEU A 637 19.55 -6.09 -1.79
C LEU A 637 20.02 -4.64 -1.85
N HIS A 638 19.79 -3.95 -2.96
CA HIS A 638 20.15 -2.55 -3.10
C HIS A 638 19.28 -1.63 -2.25
N LEU A 639 17.96 -1.88 -2.19
CA LEU A 639 17.06 -1.18 -1.28
C LEU A 639 17.49 -1.35 0.18
N LEU A 640 17.93 -2.54 0.59
CA LEU A 640 18.40 -2.78 1.96
C LEU A 640 19.71 -2.03 2.28
N ARG A 641 20.63 -1.93 1.30
CA ARG A 641 21.93 -1.25 1.45
C ARG A 641 21.82 0.27 1.49
N THR A 642 20.90 0.87 0.73
CA THR A 642 20.66 2.32 0.70
C THR A 642 20.07 2.87 2.01
N ASP A 643 19.29 2.07 2.73
CA ASP A 643 18.68 2.45 4.02
C ASP A 643 19.72 2.77 5.11
N VAL A 644 20.88 2.12 5.07
CA VAL A 644 21.93 2.33 6.08
C VAL A 644 22.49 3.77 6.00
N SER A 645 22.26 4.50 4.91
CA SER A 645 22.61 5.92 4.77
C SER A 645 21.46 6.89 5.10
N VAL A 646 20.20 6.45 5.18
CA VAL A 646 19.01 7.33 5.34
C VAL A 646 18.36 7.19 6.73
N ALA A 647 18.62 6.10 7.46
CA ALA A 647 18.08 5.90 8.79
C ALA A 647 18.70 6.85 9.83
N ARG A 648 17.91 7.87 10.23
CA ARG A 648 18.02 8.79 11.39
C ARG A 648 18.71 10.12 11.09
N LEU A 649 17.91 11.18 11.06
CA LEU A 649 18.16 12.44 11.78
C LEU A 649 16.84 13.26 11.82
N PRO A 650 16.42 13.81 12.98
CA PRO A 650 15.59 15.01 12.98
C PRO A 650 16.35 16.07 12.18
N LYS A 651 15.67 16.77 11.27
CA LYS A 651 16.25 17.88 10.52
C LYS A 651 16.56 19.03 11.50
N GLU A 652 17.70 18.96 12.20
CA GLU A 652 18.45 20.19 12.38
C GLU A 652 18.74 20.72 10.98
N ARG A 653 18.49 22.01 10.79
CA ARG A 653 18.79 22.75 9.57
C ARG A 653 20.31 22.76 9.37
N SER A 654 20.93 21.62 9.09
CA SER A 654 22.21 21.62 8.43
C SER A 654 21.96 22.24 7.07
N GLN A 655 22.64 23.35 6.82
CA GLN A 655 22.80 23.89 5.48
C GLN A 655 23.30 22.73 4.63
N ARG A 656 22.40 22.04 3.93
CA ARG A 656 22.79 21.15 2.85
C ARG A 656 23.50 22.06 1.87
N GLU A 657 24.83 22.01 1.87
CA GLU A 657 25.64 22.47 0.77
C GLU A 657 25.01 21.88 -0.48
N ARG A 658 24.27 22.72 -1.20
CA ARG A 658 23.85 22.41 -2.54
C ARG A 658 25.15 22.39 -3.31
N SER A 659 25.80 21.22 -3.39
CA SER A 659 26.86 21.03 -4.37
C SER A 659 26.26 21.49 -5.69
N PRO A 660 26.80 22.55 -6.31
CA PRO A 660 26.22 23.09 -7.52
C PRO A 660 26.23 21.95 -8.53
N ILE A 661 25.04 21.59 -8.99
CA ILE A 661 24.85 20.53 -9.98
C ILE A 661 25.69 20.98 -11.17
N SER A 662 26.78 20.26 -11.47
CA SER A 662 27.60 20.63 -12.62
C SER A 662 26.69 20.54 -13.84
N LYS A 663 26.54 21.66 -14.55
CA LYS A 663 25.90 21.65 -15.85
C LYS A 663 26.69 20.65 -16.70
N VAL A 664 25.99 19.89 -17.54
CA VAL A 664 26.65 19.17 -18.62
C VAL A 664 27.16 20.26 -19.55
N GLU A 665 28.45 20.57 -19.42
CA GLU A 665 29.10 21.58 -20.25
C GLU A 665 29.39 20.96 -21.61
N VAL A 666 28.89 21.60 -22.66
CA VAL A 666 29.06 21.11 -24.03
C VAL A 666 30.51 21.26 -24.48
N ALA A 667 31.23 22.29 -24.01
CA ALA A 667 32.61 22.56 -24.42
C ALA A 667 33.59 21.40 -24.09
N PRO A 668 33.66 20.86 -22.87
CA PRO A 668 34.50 19.69 -22.57
C PRO A 668 34.16 18.45 -23.42
N LEU A 669 32.87 18.22 -23.69
CA LEU A 669 32.43 17.11 -24.55
C LEU A 669 32.89 17.32 -26.01
N ARG A 670 32.87 18.55 -26.51
CA ARG A 670 33.38 18.90 -27.84
C ARG A 670 34.88 18.71 -27.95
N ASP A 671 35.62 19.13 -26.92
CA ASP A 671 37.08 19.00 -26.88
C ASP A 671 37.53 17.54 -26.86
N ALA A 672 36.69 16.64 -26.33
CA ALA A 672 36.92 15.20 -26.35
C ALA A 672 36.63 14.52 -27.70
N LEU A 673 35.93 15.17 -28.63
CA LEU A 673 35.58 14.61 -29.94
C LEU A 673 36.65 14.91 -30.99
N SER A 674 37.05 13.88 -31.76
CA SER A 674 37.86 14.08 -32.97
C SER A 674 37.01 14.65 -34.12
N ASN A 675 37.65 15.21 -35.15
CA ASN A 675 36.96 15.88 -36.27
C ASN A 675 35.99 14.96 -37.05
N ASN A 676 36.20 13.63 -36.97
CA ASN A 676 35.36 12.63 -37.66
C ASN A 676 34.37 11.94 -36.72
N GLN A 677 34.23 12.41 -35.48
CA GLN A 677 33.31 11.85 -34.50
C GLN A 677 32.14 12.80 -34.27
N THR A 678 30.94 12.22 -34.21
CA THR A 678 29.70 12.91 -33.84
C THR A 678 29.03 12.12 -32.73
N LEU A 679 28.64 12.81 -31.66
CA LEU A 679 27.83 12.23 -30.60
C LEU A 679 26.36 12.56 -30.88
N LEU A 680 25.52 11.53 -30.95
CA LEU A 680 24.08 11.66 -31.15
C LEU A 680 23.35 11.38 -29.84
N ALA A 681 22.48 12.29 -29.44
CA ALA A 681 21.49 12.06 -28.39
C ALA A 681 20.11 12.39 -28.94
N TYR A 682 19.11 11.56 -28.67
CA TYR A 682 17.79 11.73 -29.26
C TYR A 682 16.68 11.40 -28.28
N TYR A 683 15.49 11.94 -28.55
CA TYR A 683 14.26 11.60 -27.85
C TYR A 683 13.05 11.85 -28.76
N ILE A 684 11.90 11.30 -28.36
CA ILE A 684 10.62 11.44 -29.06
C ILE A 684 9.77 12.50 -28.35
N HIS A 685 9.18 13.42 -29.11
CA HIS A 685 8.23 14.45 -28.65
C HIS A 685 7.07 14.58 -29.62
N GLN A 686 5.82 14.39 -29.17
CA GLN A 686 4.59 14.62 -29.98
C GLN A 686 4.68 14.11 -31.43
N ASP A 687 5.12 12.86 -31.62
CA ASP A 687 5.26 12.21 -32.93
C ASP A 687 6.43 12.72 -33.83
N SER A 688 7.34 13.48 -33.23
CA SER A 688 8.60 13.95 -33.83
C SER A 688 9.83 13.33 -33.13
N LEU A 689 10.82 12.94 -33.92
CA LEU A 689 12.14 12.54 -33.44
C LEU A 689 13.06 13.76 -33.38
N ILE A 690 13.54 14.11 -32.19
CA ILE A 690 14.47 15.22 -31.98
C ILE A 690 15.87 14.65 -31.73
N ILE A 691 16.83 15.08 -32.54
CA ILE A 691 18.23 14.60 -32.52
C ILE A 691 19.16 15.77 -32.24
N PHE A 692 19.91 15.67 -31.15
CA PHE A 692 21.07 16.48 -30.84
C PHE A 692 22.30 15.82 -31.45
N ALA A 693 22.95 16.50 -32.40
CA ALA A 693 24.21 16.04 -32.99
C ALA A 693 25.35 16.96 -32.57
N LEU A 694 26.20 16.47 -31.67
CA LEU A 694 27.36 17.18 -31.18
C LEU A 694 28.60 16.81 -31.99
N THR A 695 29.19 17.80 -32.66
CA THR A 695 30.50 17.69 -33.31
C THR A 695 31.53 18.50 -32.54
N ARG A 696 32.82 18.36 -32.88
CA ARG A 696 33.88 19.21 -32.31
C ARG A 696 33.61 20.71 -32.48
N GLU A 697 32.90 21.12 -33.54
CA GLU A 697 32.68 22.52 -33.88
C GLU A 697 31.38 23.09 -33.30
N LYS A 698 30.31 22.30 -33.24
CA LYS A 698 28.99 22.81 -32.83
C LYS A 698 28.03 21.71 -32.41
N LEU A 699 27.04 22.07 -31.61
CA LEU A 699 25.82 21.30 -31.37
C LEU A 699 24.74 21.66 -32.39
N TYR A 700 24.27 20.68 -33.16
CA TYR A 700 23.14 20.80 -34.08
C TYR A 700 21.89 20.14 -33.46
N VAL A 701 20.71 20.67 -33.80
CA VAL A 701 19.43 20.08 -33.43
C VAL A 701 18.64 19.83 -34.70
N TYR A 702 18.21 18.59 -34.89
CA TYR A 702 17.36 18.17 -36.00
C TYR A 702 16.01 17.71 -35.44
N GLU A 703 14.93 18.11 -36.09
CA GLU A 703 13.58 17.65 -35.79
C GLU A 703 13.04 16.93 -37.03
N GLN A 704 12.63 15.67 -36.86
CA GLN A 704 12.06 14.85 -37.92
C GLN A 704 10.65 14.42 -37.53
N ALA A 705 9.65 15.11 -38.08
CA ALA A 705 8.24 14.80 -37.86
C ALA A 705 7.79 13.58 -38.68
N GLY A 706 6.91 12.74 -38.12
CA GLY A 706 6.24 11.66 -38.84
C GLY A 706 7.11 10.45 -39.19
N GLN A 707 8.31 10.33 -38.63
CA GLN A 707 9.21 9.19 -38.85
C GLN A 707 9.07 8.09 -37.80
N ILE A 708 8.23 8.26 -36.77
CA ILE A 708 8.11 7.29 -35.68
C ILE A 708 7.62 5.94 -36.17
N ALA A 709 6.56 5.89 -36.97
CA ALA A 709 6.04 4.63 -37.51
C ALA A 709 7.11 3.86 -38.32
N GLN A 710 7.94 4.58 -39.08
CA GLN A 710 9.05 3.98 -39.82
C GLN A 710 10.18 3.50 -38.89
N LEU A 711 10.49 4.27 -37.86
CA LEU A 711 11.47 3.90 -36.83
C LEU A 711 11.02 2.66 -36.05
N GLU A 712 9.77 2.62 -35.60
CA GLU A 712 9.14 1.47 -34.93
C GLU A 712 9.23 0.22 -35.81
N GLN A 713 8.84 0.34 -37.09
CA GLN A 713 8.94 -0.76 -38.05
C GLN A 713 10.40 -1.24 -38.21
N THR A 714 11.35 -0.31 -38.32
CA THR A 714 12.78 -0.66 -38.47
C THR A 714 13.36 -1.28 -37.20
N LEU A 715 12.95 -0.81 -36.01
CA LEU A 715 13.33 -1.38 -34.72
C LEU A 715 12.77 -2.78 -34.53
N LEU A 716 11.54 -3.03 -34.99
CA LEU A 716 10.94 -4.37 -35.01
C LEU A 716 11.77 -5.32 -35.89
N LEU A 717 12.17 -4.88 -37.09
CA LEU A 717 13.03 -5.66 -37.99
C LEU A 717 14.41 -5.93 -37.39
N LEU A 718 15.02 -4.94 -36.71
CA LEU A 718 16.28 -5.12 -36.00
C LEU A 718 16.15 -6.16 -34.88
N HIS A 719 15.09 -6.09 -34.06
CA HIS A 719 14.83 -7.09 -33.02
C HIS A 719 14.64 -8.49 -33.61
N ALA A 720 13.92 -8.60 -34.72
CA ALA A 720 13.74 -9.88 -35.43
C ALA A 720 15.08 -10.46 -35.91
N HIS A 721 16.02 -9.62 -36.35
CA HIS A 721 17.37 -10.04 -36.75
C HIS A 721 18.30 -10.37 -35.58
N LEU A 722 18.05 -9.81 -34.39
CA LEU A 722 18.82 -10.09 -33.17
C LEU A 722 18.32 -11.35 -32.44
N GLN A 723 17.14 -11.88 -32.77
CA GLN A 723 16.66 -13.14 -32.20
C GLN A 723 17.38 -14.35 -32.85
N PRO A 724 17.93 -15.30 -32.07
CA PRO A 724 18.71 -16.44 -32.59
C PRO A 724 17.98 -17.36 -33.61
N GLY A 725 16.65 -17.27 -33.71
CA GLY A 725 15.84 -18.05 -34.66
C GLY A 725 15.23 -17.26 -35.83
N GLY A 726 15.41 -15.94 -35.88
CA GLY A 726 14.68 -15.06 -36.81
C GLY A 726 13.16 -15.09 -36.61
N TRP A 727 12.42 -14.25 -37.34
CA TRP A 727 10.96 -14.36 -37.41
C TRP A 727 10.54 -15.26 -38.58
N PRO A 728 9.52 -16.11 -38.40
CA PRO A 728 9.06 -17.03 -39.45
C PRO A 728 8.44 -16.29 -40.66
N ASP A 729 7.95 -15.06 -40.49
CA ASP A 729 7.50 -14.19 -41.57
C ASP A 729 7.83 -12.72 -41.28
N ALA A 730 8.60 -12.07 -42.16
CA ALA A 730 8.95 -10.66 -42.05
C ALA A 730 7.76 -9.72 -42.35
N GLN A 731 6.69 -10.22 -42.99
CA GLN A 731 5.48 -9.47 -43.31
C GLN A 731 4.38 -9.60 -42.23
N HIS A 732 4.46 -10.63 -41.38
CA HIS A 732 3.53 -10.87 -40.27
C HIS A 732 4.28 -11.13 -38.95
N PRO A 733 4.70 -10.05 -38.26
CA PRO A 733 5.28 -10.13 -36.92
C PRO A 733 4.42 -10.98 -35.96
N PRO A 734 5.01 -11.81 -35.08
CA PRO A 734 4.30 -12.18 -33.86
C PRO A 734 3.97 -10.87 -33.12
N ILE A 735 2.70 -10.65 -32.79
CA ILE A 735 2.23 -9.44 -32.12
C ILE A 735 2.93 -9.35 -30.75
N SER A 736 4.07 -8.67 -30.71
CA SER A 736 4.75 -8.29 -29.48
C SER A 736 3.89 -7.23 -28.79
N LYS A 737 3.26 -7.60 -27.67
CA LYS A 737 2.54 -6.65 -26.80
C LYS A 737 3.46 -5.59 -26.13
N HIS A 738 4.72 -5.43 -26.56
CA HIS A 738 5.75 -4.76 -25.77
C HIS A 738 6.57 -3.66 -26.46
N VAL A 739 6.20 -3.20 -27.65
CA VAL A 739 6.83 -2.01 -28.23
C VAL A 739 5.75 -0.98 -28.58
N ASP A 740 5.23 -0.32 -27.54
CA ASP A 740 4.47 0.90 -27.69
C ASP A 740 5.44 2.07 -27.48
N CYS A 741 6.09 2.52 -28.56
CA CYS A 741 7.03 3.66 -28.53
C CYS A 741 6.30 5.01 -28.41
N SER A 742 4.96 5.02 -28.47
CA SER A 742 4.11 6.20 -28.27
C SER A 742 4.20 6.81 -26.85
N LYS A 743 4.73 6.07 -25.87
CA LYS A 743 5.00 6.54 -24.51
C LYS A 743 6.49 6.83 -24.28
N GLY A 744 7.01 7.85 -24.95
CA GLY A 744 8.28 8.53 -24.57
C GLY A 744 9.46 7.58 -24.33
N SER A 745 9.63 6.56 -25.18
CA SER A 745 10.74 5.62 -25.06
C SER A 745 12.06 6.33 -25.35
N ILE A 746 12.85 6.58 -24.29
CA ILE A 746 14.30 6.66 -24.42
C ILE A 746 14.74 5.24 -24.80
N ALA A 747 14.82 4.97 -26.09
CA ALA A 747 15.50 3.79 -26.61
C ALA A 747 16.98 3.97 -26.31
N CYS A 748 17.45 3.44 -25.18
CA CYS A 748 18.86 3.15 -25.00
C CYS A 748 19.12 1.83 -25.74
N LEU A 749 19.73 1.94 -26.92
CA LEU A 749 20.73 0.97 -27.36
C LEU A 749 22.01 1.20 -26.57
#